data_AF-A0A150QFB8-F1
#
_entry.id   AF-A0A150QFB8-F1
#
_cell.length_a   1.000
_cell.length_b   1.000
_cell.length_c   1.000
_cell.angle_alpha   90.00
_cell.angle_beta   90.00
_cell.angle_gamma   90.00
#
_symmetry.space_group_name_H-M   'P 1'
#
loop_
_entity.id
_entity.type
_entity.pdbx_description
1 polymer ?
#
loop_
_entity_poly.entity_id
_entity_poly.type
_entity_poly.pdbx_seq_one_letter_code
_entity_poly.pdbx_strand_id
1 'polypeptide(L)'
;MRFQRIGRLACLALALLGAGNLAACGDGSSGGSGGSGAAGGGGATGGAGGTGGEGGGDGGEGGGDGYEWPVETYPIDITPSEDWKNQLDFPFDPFAAYSTYDGPSWVKFTVLMHDPTKVYYQDSNKFPFHGEFATARLDPFFGMSLDEYDQVSLHAEGQKAILGAVLISPFASTEPEVGIQLVRQDAYDPEMARVVLELVRDSIVAPDGARPFYFPTHEQAASAAENSAFFEQSGFPVSSVERWLSGDQCYSTGWAVGRLRYVPSDMIDAAYASGDLRAEDILLTDSIPAEVPYVAGIISLSPSTPNAHTALLATSFGIPFVYIGDPAAAAAAKALDGKEIALRASREWGVVCRAAVLEAEGKIAPADREQLLALKRPGDLGIQPKQPLGAYFGSTEDLGPADIIHFGGKAANYGLLRDAIPESSDVAVALSFDLWDDFLDQATPGGSTLRAEIAERLGGYTYPPDMPALKADLAAIRDRIAKDTAFSAGQRQAVEEAIAGFSPTRKIRFRSSTNVEDSAVFTGAGLYDSYSGCLADDQDADDAGPSLCDAGEASERGVFRAIRKVYASFYNDNAFLARLLYGVNEDEVGMGVLVHYSYPDENEMANGVATLSHAAASPGEPGTDEIKLVTQLGATSVTNPEGGALPEVVDISSYDGQAYLSLRSGSTLVPLGGHVMEWESDYRALAGLLGRVQQRFVEAHPGKTSYLLDYEYKKMKPGELVVKQVREVSLPDTTPSLTPYLLDDPREVCTFQGEFGDVFANHRLKVRARLSTKSAFLTPAALGSTLFADATLDYVSGGAVATLTGSPAAWPGAAHTYADGTTADAFVDGEGAAATTYALAAESVPDLLPPSLGPLVALRDFGLTLRAEHATPAPTLDWEGTPVPVSLEAVRLGDCPAEGDPVEGSTLQERSLSPKSGGVVVQTSFYWPPYPSGPTAGYTAPLHKWVETRIEGLTSSPIVLRGYHAQTYRPAHHNFSEDFIFEPRLEPGVDPALLAELEEKDIRFIYISTSDIPGEPPQMWTMDPEGVFHPIE
;
A
#
# COMPACT_ATOMS: atom_id res chain seq x y z
N MET A 1 -13.00 -5.67 -46.22
CA MET A 1 -14.24 -6.42 -45.96
C MET A 1 -14.18 -6.90 -44.51
N ARG A 2 -15.23 -6.57 -43.74
CA ARG A 2 -15.63 -7.11 -42.43
C ARG A 2 -14.52 -7.27 -41.36
N PHE A 3 -14.39 -6.26 -40.50
CA PHE A 3 -14.84 -6.34 -39.09
C PHE A 3 -15.16 -4.92 -38.63
N GLN A 4 -16.40 -4.73 -38.19
CA GLN A 4 -17.00 -3.46 -37.79
C GLN A 4 -17.73 -3.76 -36.48
N ARG A 5 -17.59 -2.85 -35.51
CA ARG A 5 -18.35 -2.74 -34.25
C ARG A 5 -17.92 -3.68 -33.12
N ILE A 6 -17.14 -3.14 -32.19
CA ILE A 6 -17.52 -2.85 -30.79
C ILE A 6 -16.63 -1.66 -30.37
N GLY A 7 -17.25 -0.55 -30.03
CA GLY A 7 -16.56 0.69 -29.68
C GLY A 7 -17.57 1.80 -29.49
N ARG A 8 -17.81 2.15 -28.22
CA ARG A 8 -18.35 3.42 -27.66
C ARG A 8 -19.10 3.14 -26.36
N LEU A 9 -18.38 3.13 -25.24
CA LEU A 9 -18.87 3.41 -23.88
C LEU A 9 -17.67 3.47 -22.91
N ALA A 10 -16.73 4.38 -23.18
CA ALA A 10 -15.64 4.76 -22.25
C ALA A 10 -14.95 6.02 -22.80
N CYS A 11 -15.67 7.15 -22.85
CA CYS A 11 -15.11 8.48 -23.10
C CYS A 11 -16.27 9.49 -22.94
N LEU A 12 -16.71 9.75 -21.70
CA LEU A 12 -17.58 10.89 -21.43
C LEU A 12 -17.53 11.29 -19.94
N ALA A 13 -16.37 11.79 -19.47
CA ALA A 13 -16.27 12.58 -18.24
C ALA A 13 -14.91 13.29 -18.12
N LEU A 14 -14.50 14.09 -19.11
CA LEU A 14 -13.41 15.07 -18.99
C LEU A 14 -13.40 15.99 -20.23
N ALA A 15 -14.41 16.84 -20.36
CA ALA A 15 -14.43 18.00 -21.26
C ALA A 15 -15.71 18.82 -21.05
N LEU A 16 -15.77 19.58 -19.96
CA LEU A 16 -16.71 20.68 -19.81
C LEU A 16 -15.97 21.85 -19.18
N LEU A 17 -15.38 22.69 -20.02
CA LEU A 17 -15.28 24.14 -19.88
C LEU A 17 -14.66 24.67 -21.19
N GLY A 18 -15.46 25.36 -22.01
CA GLY A 18 -15.00 26.03 -23.24
C GLY A 18 -15.86 25.74 -24.48
N ALA A 19 -17.13 26.17 -24.47
CA ALA A 19 -17.93 26.23 -25.69
C ALA A 19 -17.55 27.49 -26.51
N GLY A 20 -17.33 27.35 -27.82
CA GLY A 20 -17.09 28.49 -28.69
C GLY A 20 -16.86 28.20 -30.18
N ASN A 21 -17.94 27.86 -30.89
CA ASN A 21 -18.21 28.05 -32.33
C ASN A 21 -17.56 27.19 -33.44
N LEU A 22 -18.49 26.52 -34.12
CA LEU A 22 -18.46 25.87 -35.42
C LEU A 22 -18.12 26.83 -36.59
N ALA A 23 -17.40 26.31 -37.59
CA ALA A 23 -17.75 26.50 -39.00
C ALA A 23 -17.24 25.33 -39.87
N ALA A 24 -18.19 24.74 -40.61
CA ALA A 24 -18.01 23.63 -41.53
C ALA A 24 -17.58 24.10 -42.94
N CYS A 25 -16.84 23.24 -43.65
CA CYS A 25 -16.85 22.96 -45.10
C CYS A 25 -15.77 21.89 -45.32
N GLY A 26 -15.91 20.78 -46.06
CA GLY A 26 -16.79 20.43 -47.16
C GLY A 26 -15.93 19.67 -48.17
N ASP A 27 -16.31 18.42 -48.44
CA ASP A 27 -16.02 17.51 -49.57
C ASP A 27 -14.88 17.81 -50.56
N GLY A 28 -14.15 16.75 -50.95
CA GLY A 28 -13.35 16.81 -52.18
C GLY A 28 -12.52 15.58 -52.52
N SER A 29 -13.12 14.67 -53.28
CA SER A 29 -12.57 13.42 -53.83
C SER A 29 -11.33 13.56 -54.73
N SER A 30 -10.76 12.38 -55.04
CA SER A 30 -9.96 11.98 -56.22
C SER A 30 -8.45 12.11 -56.07
N GLY A 31 -7.62 11.17 -56.53
CA GLY A 31 -7.86 9.94 -57.28
C GLY A 31 -6.55 9.48 -57.94
N GLY A 32 -6.35 8.16 -57.99
CA GLY A 32 -5.40 7.47 -58.87
C GLY A 32 -3.91 7.63 -58.53
N SER A 33 -3.00 6.77 -58.96
CA SER A 33 -3.06 5.45 -59.60
C SER A 33 -1.61 5.10 -59.93
N GLY A 34 -1.23 3.83 -59.78
CA GLY A 34 -0.03 3.25 -60.39
C GLY A 34 1.17 3.20 -59.45
N GLY A 35 1.91 2.10 -59.34
CA GLY A 35 1.89 0.87 -60.11
C GLY A 35 3.27 0.23 -60.10
N SER A 36 3.28 -1.09 -59.89
CA SER A 36 4.23 -2.09 -60.40
C SER A 36 5.67 -2.18 -59.87
N GLY A 37 6.08 -3.44 -59.63
CA GLY A 37 7.46 -3.93 -59.79
C GLY A 37 8.04 -4.59 -58.52
N ALA A 38 7.71 -5.83 -58.17
CA ALA A 38 8.24 -7.11 -58.71
C ALA A 38 9.65 -7.52 -58.22
N ALA A 39 9.63 -8.53 -57.32
CA ALA A 39 10.37 -9.80 -57.35
C ALA A 39 11.92 -9.88 -57.29
N GLY A 40 12.38 -10.75 -56.38
CA GLY A 40 13.66 -11.48 -56.40
C GLY A 40 14.17 -11.70 -54.97
N GLY A 41 14.34 -12.90 -54.38
CA GLY A 41 14.40 -14.26 -54.92
C GLY A 41 15.83 -14.82 -54.82
N GLY A 42 16.08 -15.69 -53.83
CA GLY A 42 17.27 -16.55 -53.72
C GLY A 42 18.36 -16.01 -52.79
N GLY A 43 19.06 -16.81 -51.99
CA GLY A 43 19.13 -18.27 -51.89
C GLY A 43 20.19 -18.66 -50.86
N ALA A 44 20.05 -19.86 -50.33
CA ALA A 44 20.91 -20.47 -49.33
C ALA A 44 22.25 -20.98 -49.90
N THR A 45 23.29 -20.92 -49.06
CA THR A 45 24.50 -21.78 -49.04
C THR A 45 25.01 -21.75 -47.58
N GLY A 46 25.23 -22.83 -46.84
CA GLY A 46 25.70 -24.16 -47.22
C GLY A 46 27.23 -24.22 -47.05
N GLY A 47 27.73 -24.63 -45.88
CA GLY A 47 29.15 -24.85 -45.61
C GLY A 47 29.36 -25.73 -44.38
N ALA A 48 29.85 -26.95 -44.61
CA ALA A 48 30.00 -28.03 -43.64
C ALA A 48 31.48 -28.26 -43.26
N GLY A 49 31.72 -28.79 -42.04
CA GLY A 49 32.54 -29.99 -41.85
C GLY A 49 33.88 -29.91 -41.09
N GLY A 50 33.96 -30.70 -40.01
CA GLY A 50 35.13 -31.47 -39.53
C GLY A 50 36.00 -30.80 -38.46
N THR A 51 36.51 -31.42 -37.39
CA THR A 51 36.44 -32.77 -36.79
C THR A 51 37.31 -32.78 -35.52
N GLY A 52 36.87 -33.46 -34.45
CA GLY A 52 37.70 -34.32 -33.57
C GLY A 52 38.51 -33.71 -32.39
N GLY A 53 38.37 -34.34 -31.22
CA GLY A 53 39.27 -34.27 -30.05
C GLY A 53 38.53 -34.06 -28.73
N GLU A 54 37.96 -35.10 -28.13
CA GLU A 54 38.49 -35.77 -26.91
C GLU A 54 38.76 -34.83 -25.72
N GLY A 55 37.94 -34.97 -24.68
CA GLY A 55 38.10 -34.32 -23.38
C GLY A 55 37.01 -34.80 -22.44
N GLY A 56 37.09 -36.06 -22.00
CA GLY A 56 36.25 -36.58 -20.94
C GLY A 56 36.65 -35.99 -19.59
N GLY A 57 35.63 -35.85 -18.73
CA GLY A 57 35.69 -35.86 -17.27
C GLY A 57 36.84 -35.15 -16.58
N ASP A 58 36.51 -34.06 -15.89
CA ASP A 58 36.89 -33.96 -14.49
C ASP A 58 35.78 -33.27 -13.72
N GLY A 59 35.40 -33.91 -12.60
CA GLY A 59 34.39 -33.43 -11.67
C GLY A 59 34.80 -32.09 -11.07
N GLY A 60 33.79 -31.26 -10.83
CA GLY A 60 33.96 -30.05 -10.04
C GLY A 60 34.37 -30.41 -8.62
N GLU A 61 35.63 -30.18 -8.27
CA GLU A 61 36.03 -29.90 -6.90
C GLU A 61 36.23 -28.39 -6.77
N GLY A 62 35.39 -27.77 -5.94
CA GLY A 62 35.38 -26.33 -5.67
C GLY A 62 34.67 -25.98 -4.37
N GLY A 63 35.13 -26.53 -3.25
CA GLY A 63 35.17 -25.87 -1.93
C GLY A 63 33.87 -25.56 -1.18
N GLY A 64 33.44 -26.49 -0.33
CA GLY A 64 32.57 -26.30 0.84
C GLY A 64 32.50 -27.62 1.61
N ASP A 65 32.89 -27.62 2.89
CA ASP A 65 33.26 -28.82 3.67
C ASP A 65 32.15 -29.87 3.81
N GLY A 66 32.27 -31.02 3.12
CA GLY A 66 31.71 -32.31 3.55
C GLY A 66 30.24 -32.62 3.23
N TYR A 67 29.54 -31.81 2.43
CA TYR A 67 28.18 -32.15 1.99
C TYR A 67 28.19 -33.18 0.85
N GLU A 68 27.52 -34.32 1.08
CA GLU A 68 27.33 -35.38 0.07
C GLU A 68 25.85 -35.37 -0.37
N TRP A 69 25.60 -35.31 -1.68
CA TRP A 69 24.24 -35.37 -2.22
C TRP A 69 23.56 -36.67 -1.77
N PRO A 70 22.31 -36.63 -1.27
CA PRO A 70 21.73 -37.74 -0.49
C PRO A 70 21.43 -39.01 -1.31
N VAL A 71 21.57 -38.97 -2.63
CA VAL A 71 21.34 -40.11 -3.54
C VAL A 71 22.42 -40.20 -4.61
N GLU A 72 22.62 -41.39 -5.19
CA GLU A 72 23.50 -41.56 -6.35
C GLU A 72 22.96 -40.77 -7.56
N THR A 73 23.82 -40.03 -8.26
CA THR A 73 23.43 -39.24 -9.43
C THR A 73 23.78 -39.94 -10.74
N TYR A 74 22.86 -39.89 -11.71
CA TYR A 74 22.98 -40.43 -13.06
C TYR A 74 22.06 -39.68 -14.03
N PRO A 75 22.43 -39.53 -15.31
CA PRO A 75 21.61 -38.79 -16.27
C PRO A 75 20.26 -39.48 -16.51
N ILE A 76 19.19 -38.69 -16.57
CA ILE A 76 17.84 -39.14 -16.92
C ILE A 76 17.38 -38.41 -18.18
N ASP A 77 16.95 -39.18 -19.18
CA ASP A 77 16.32 -38.65 -20.38
C ASP A 77 14.80 -38.61 -20.20
N ILE A 78 14.21 -37.44 -20.38
CA ILE A 78 12.76 -37.22 -20.34
C ILE A 78 12.24 -37.09 -21.78
N THR A 79 11.10 -37.71 -22.06
CA THR A 79 10.47 -37.64 -23.38
C THR A 79 10.16 -36.17 -23.74
N PRO A 80 10.68 -35.63 -24.86
CA PRO A 80 10.43 -34.24 -25.28
C PRO A 80 8.95 -33.93 -25.44
N SER A 81 8.53 -32.75 -25.00
CA SER A 81 7.17 -32.23 -25.10
C SER A 81 7.19 -30.71 -25.32
N GLU A 82 6.12 -30.17 -25.88
CA GLU A 82 5.88 -28.71 -25.90
C GLU A 82 5.49 -28.15 -24.52
N ASP A 83 5.18 -29.03 -23.57
CA ASP A 83 4.68 -28.68 -22.23
C ASP A 83 5.79 -28.50 -21.18
N TRP A 84 7.06 -28.74 -21.56
CA TRP A 84 8.21 -28.50 -20.68
C TRP A 84 9.42 -27.97 -21.44
N LYS A 85 10.29 -27.23 -20.73
CA LYS A 85 11.59 -26.78 -21.24
C LYS A 85 12.64 -26.73 -20.12
N ASN A 86 13.92 -26.63 -20.49
CA ASN A 86 15.02 -26.59 -19.52
C ASN A 86 15.62 -25.19 -19.29
N GLN A 87 15.17 -24.19 -20.03
CA GLN A 87 15.60 -22.81 -19.87
C GLN A 87 14.39 -21.89 -19.80
N LEU A 88 14.48 -20.88 -18.95
CA LEU A 88 13.46 -19.86 -18.78
C LEU A 88 13.93 -18.54 -19.40
N ASP A 89 13.08 -17.86 -20.15
CA ASP A 89 13.37 -16.57 -20.76
C ASP A 89 12.87 -15.44 -19.85
N PHE A 90 13.77 -14.58 -19.38
CA PHE A 90 13.43 -13.43 -18.53
C PHE A 90 13.34 -12.13 -19.34
N PRO A 91 12.40 -11.20 -19.05
CA PRO A 91 11.38 -11.25 -18.01
C PRO A 91 10.04 -11.86 -18.46
N PHE A 92 9.92 -12.24 -19.75
CA PHE A 92 8.68 -12.75 -20.32
C PHE A 92 8.85 -14.17 -20.83
N ASP A 93 8.04 -15.08 -20.29
CA ASP A 93 8.04 -16.49 -20.67
C ASP A 93 6.61 -16.98 -20.97
N PRO A 94 6.36 -17.69 -22.09
CA PRO A 94 5.04 -18.27 -22.37
C PRO A 94 4.54 -19.27 -21.32
N PHE A 95 5.44 -19.87 -20.53
CA PHE A 95 5.06 -20.81 -19.47
C PHE A 95 4.65 -20.12 -18.17
N ALA A 96 4.80 -18.79 -18.08
CA ALA A 96 4.47 -18.04 -16.89
C ALA A 96 2.96 -17.90 -16.68
N ALA A 97 2.52 -18.21 -15.47
CA ALA A 97 1.19 -17.91 -14.97
C ALA A 97 1.21 -16.56 -14.22
N TYR A 98 0.07 -15.88 -14.21
CA TYR A 98 -0.08 -14.52 -13.65
C TYR A 98 -1.09 -14.54 -12.50
N SER A 99 -0.79 -13.88 -11.37
CA SER A 99 -1.73 -13.79 -10.24
C SER A 99 -2.76 -12.69 -10.45
N THR A 100 -2.29 -11.53 -10.92
CA THR A 100 -3.00 -10.25 -11.03
C THR A 100 -2.21 -9.31 -11.96
N TYR A 101 -2.79 -8.16 -12.32
CA TYR A 101 -2.13 -7.16 -13.18
C TYR A 101 -0.85 -6.56 -12.55
N ASP A 102 -0.76 -6.53 -11.21
CA ASP A 102 0.32 -5.90 -10.44
C ASP A 102 1.13 -6.90 -9.57
N GLY A 103 0.84 -8.21 -9.66
CA GLY A 103 1.52 -9.25 -8.88
C GLY A 103 2.63 -9.97 -9.65
N PRO A 104 3.51 -10.73 -8.97
CA PRO A 104 4.53 -11.49 -9.66
C PRO A 104 3.94 -12.55 -10.58
N SER A 105 4.61 -12.79 -11.71
CA SER A 105 4.34 -13.98 -12.52
C SER A 105 5.23 -15.13 -12.05
N TRP A 106 4.84 -16.38 -12.33
CA TRP A 106 5.65 -17.53 -11.93
C TRP A 106 5.66 -18.65 -12.96
N VAL A 107 6.76 -19.41 -12.94
CA VAL A 107 6.90 -20.68 -13.66
C VAL A 107 7.32 -21.76 -12.69
N LYS A 108 6.50 -22.81 -12.56
CA LYS A 108 6.83 -23.98 -11.73
C LYS A 108 7.92 -24.82 -12.40
N PHE A 109 8.76 -25.43 -11.59
CA PHE A 109 9.78 -26.35 -12.06
C PHE A 109 9.91 -27.60 -11.19
N THR A 110 10.48 -28.64 -11.78
CA THR A 110 10.90 -29.86 -11.11
C THR A 110 12.37 -30.14 -11.40
N VAL A 111 13.15 -30.52 -10.39
CA VAL A 111 14.51 -31.07 -10.53
C VAL A 111 14.48 -32.52 -10.07
N LEU A 112 15.12 -33.43 -10.81
CA LEU A 112 15.15 -34.85 -10.47
C LEU A 112 16.28 -35.12 -9.48
N MET A 113 15.99 -35.79 -8.37
CA MET A 113 16.99 -36.07 -7.32
C MET A 113 18.20 -36.84 -7.84
N HIS A 114 17.97 -37.78 -8.76
CA HIS A 114 19.04 -38.56 -9.38
C HIS A 114 19.71 -37.83 -10.56
N ASP A 115 19.09 -36.80 -11.14
CA ASP A 115 19.70 -35.98 -12.20
C ASP A 115 19.58 -34.48 -11.88
N PRO A 116 20.34 -33.98 -10.86
CA PRO A 116 20.28 -32.57 -10.45
C PRO A 116 21.11 -31.68 -11.39
N THR A 117 21.12 -31.98 -12.69
CA THR A 117 21.84 -31.20 -13.72
C THR A 117 20.90 -30.42 -14.63
N LYS A 118 19.59 -30.64 -14.51
CA LYS A 118 18.56 -30.04 -15.35
C LYS A 118 17.38 -29.56 -14.51
N VAL A 119 16.82 -28.43 -14.90
CA VAL A 119 15.55 -27.92 -14.41
C VAL A 119 14.48 -28.23 -15.45
N TYR A 120 13.33 -28.78 -15.05
CA TYR A 120 12.19 -28.98 -15.94
C TYR A 120 11.10 -27.96 -15.61
N TYR A 121 11.07 -26.86 -16.36
CA TYR A 121 10.01 -25.86 -16.28
C TYR A 121 8.74 -26.37 -16.95
N GLN A 122 7.62 -26.31 -16.24
CA GLN A 122 6.32 -26.69 -16.78
C GLN A 122 5.56 -25.48 -17.32
N ASP A 123 4.75 -25.68 -18.36
CA ASP A 123 3.73 -24.72 -18.76
C ASP A 123 2.72 -24.56 -17.60
N SER A 124 2.89 -23.49 -16.82
CA SER A 124 2.13 -23.26 -15.59
C SER A 124 0.69 -22.79 -15.86
N ASN A 125 0.39 -22.38 -17.10
CA ASN A 125 -0.98 -22.09 -17.53
C ASN A 125 -1.75 -23.39 -17.80
N LYS A 126 -1.07 -24.41 -18.36
CA LYS A 126 -1.66 -25.70 -18.69
C LYS A 126 -1.67 -26.68 -17.52
N PHE A 127 -0.61 -26.67 -16.72
CA PHE A 127 -0.47 -27.49 -15.52
C PHE A 127 -0.26 -26.58 -14.32
N PRO A 128 -1.32 -26.22 -13.59
CA PRO A 128 -1.18 -25.38 -12.40
C PRO A 128 -0.41 -26.06 -11.27
N PHE A 129 -0.38 -27.41 -11.20
CA PHE A 129 0.25 -28.17 -10.13
C PHE A 129 1.40 -29.07 -10.61
N HIS A 130 2.42 -29.30 -9.76
CA HIS A 130 3.58 -30.14 -10.08
C HIS A 130 3.21 -31.59 -10.33
N GLY A 131 2.30 -32.18 -9.53
CA GLY A 131 1.94 -33.59 -9.65
C GLY A 131 1.23 -33.92 -10.97
N GLU A 132 0.32 -33.06 -11.42
CA GLU A 132 -0.36 -33.23 -12.72
C GLU A 132 0.64 -33.14 -13.88
N PHE A 133 1.58 -32.21 -13.80
CA PHE A 133 2.65 -32.09 -14.77
C PHE A 133 3.56 -33.32 -14.77
N ALA A 134 4.08 -33.70 -13.60
CA ALA A 134 5.08 -34.75 -13.47
C ALA A 134 4.54 -36.11 -13.92
N THR A 135 3.35 -36.49 -13.46
CA THR A 135 2.72 -37.76 -13.83
C THR A 135 2.32 -37.83 -15.31
N ALA A 136 2.16 -36.67 -15.97
CA ALA A 136 1.85 -36.58 -17.40
C ALA A 136 3.08 -36.44 -18.30
N ARG A 137 4.18 -35.85 -17.83
CA ARG A 137 5.31 -35.39 -18.67
C ARG A 137 6.70 -35.79 -18.24
N LEU A 138 6.89 -36.27 -17.02
CA LEU A 138 8.19 -36.74 -16.54
C LEU A 138 8.18 -38.27 -16.46
N ASP A 139 8.89 -38.92 -17.40
CA ASP A 139 8.91 -40.38 -17.60
C ASP A 139 9.05 -41.22 -16.30
N PRO A 140 9.87 -40.84 -15.30
CA PRO A 140 9.99 -41.58 -14.05
C PRO A 140 8.70 -41.67 -13.21
N PHE A 141 7.73 -40.79 -13.46
CA PHE A 141 6.50 -40.66 -12.66
C PHE A 141 5.23 -41.08 -13.43
N PHE A 142 5.37 -41.60 -14.66
CA PHE A 142 4.22 -42.07 -15.43
C PHE A 142 3.47 -43.19 -14.72
N GLY A 143 2.15 -43.02 -14.63
CA GLY A 143 1.24 -44.00 -14.01
C GLY A 143 1.18 -43.94 -12.49
N MET A 144 1.91 -43.04 -11.82
CA MET A 144 1.69 -42.73 -10.41
C MET A 144 0.37 -41.98 -10.21
N SER A 145 -0.27 -42.19 -9.06
CA SER A 145 -1.31 -41.28 -8.58
C SER A 145 -0.68 -39.98 -8.03
N LEU A 146 -1.49 -38.93 -7.85
CA LEU A 146 -1.03 -37.69 -7.22
C LEU A 146 -0.53 -37.94 -5.78
N ASP A 147 -1.25 -38.77 -5.01
CA ASP A 147 -0.81 -39.16 -3.65
C ASP A 147 0.54 -39.89 -3.67
N GLU A 148 0.75 -40.81 -4.62
CA GLU A 148 2.02 -41.51 -4.78
C GLU A 148 3.15 -40.56 -5.16
N TYR A 149 2.85 -39.56 -6.00
CA TYR A 149 3.82 -38.53 -6.39
C TYR A 149 4.19 -37.63 -5.21
N ASP A 150 3.20 -37.13 -4.47
CA ASP A 150 3.41 -36.28 -3.29
C ASP A 150 4.32 -36.96 -2.26
N GLN A 151 4.14 -38.26 -2.02
CA GLN A 151 5.00 -39.05 -1.13
C GLN A 151 6.47 -39.08 -1.58
N VAL A 152 6.76 -39.02 -2.88
CA VAL A 152 8.13 -39.03 -3.41
C VAL A 152 8.66 -37.65 -3.79
N SER A 153 7.91 -36.57 -3.53
CA SER A 153 8.34 -35.20 -3.86
C SER A 153 8.28 -34.22 -2.68
N LEU A 154 7.39 -34.42 -1.71
CA LEU A 154 7.14 -33.47 -0.61
C LEU A 154 7.82 -33.83 0.71
N HIS A 155 8.50 -34.98 0.79
CA HIS A 155 9.21 -35.43 2.00
C HIS A 155 10.68 -35.72 1.71
N ALA A 156 11.53 -35.60 2.73
CA ALA A 156 12.96 -35.94 2.59
C ALA A 156 13.19 -37.44 2.38
N GLU A 157 12.41 -38.29 3.05
CA GLU A 157 12.53 -39.74 2.93
C GLU A 157 12.04 -40.21 1.54
N GLY A 158 12.93 -40.89 0.80
CA GLY A 158 12.58 -41.45 -0.51
C GLY A 158 12.35 -40.43 -1.62
N GLN A 159 12.78 -39.17 -1.42
CA GLN A 159 12.58 -38.08 -2.38
C GLN A 159 13.19 -38.44 -3.76
N LYS A 160 12.39 -38.24 -4.81
CA LYS A 160 12.77 -38.43 -6.22
C LYS A 160 12.68 -37.15 -7.04
N ALA A 161 11.85 -36.19 -6.61
CA ALA A 161 11.67 -34.90 -7.25
C ALA A 161 11.81 -33.77 -6.23
N ILE A 162 12.52 -32.72 -6.62
CA ILE A 162 12.61 -31.43 -5.92
C ILE A 162 11.67 -30.48 -6.66
N LEU A 163 10.76 -29.87 -5.93
CA LEU A 163 9.74 -28.99 -6.49
C LEU A 163 10.08 -27.54 -6.18
N GLY A 164 9.77 -26.65 -7.12
CA GLY A 164 9.92 -25.23 -6.89
C GLY A 164 9.20 -24.37 -7.90
N ALA A 165 9.37 -23.06 -7.76
CA ALA A 165 8.91 -22.08 -8.72
C ALA A 165 9.90 -20.94 -8.85
N VAL A 166 10.00 -20.42 -10.06
CA VAL A 166 10.67 -19.14 -10.33
C VAL A 166 9.58 -18.09 -10.37
N LEU A 167 9.68 -17.09 -9.50
CA LEU A 167 8.83 -15.92 -9.47
C LEU A 167 9.57 -14.75 -10.11
N ILE A 168 8.88 -14.05 -11.00
CA ILE A 168 9.39 -12.91 -11.76
C ILE A 168 8.72 -11.66 -11.20
N SER A 169 9.55 -10.68 -10.81
CA SER A 169 9.07 -9.39 -10.29
C SER A 169 8.07 -8.73 -11.24
N PRO A 170 6.98 -8.10 -10.73
CA PRO A 170 6.12 -7.26 -11.57
C PRO A 170 6.87 -6.06 -12.18
N PHE A 171 8.04 -5.71 -11.62
CA PHE A 171 8.92 -4.65 -12.12
C PHE A 171 10.14 -5.19 -12.87
N ALA A 172 10.10 -6.43 -13.34
CA ALA A 172 11.24 -7.13 -13.94
C ALA A 172 11.92 -6.38 -15.12
N SER A 173 11.25 -5.42 -15.76
CA SER A 173 11.82 -4.54 -16.79
C SER A 173 12.71 -3.43 -16.25
N THR A 174 12.47 -2.96 -15.03
CA THR A 174 13.23 -1.87 -14.37
C THR A 174 14.12 -2.38 -13.25
N GLU A 175 13.67 -3.42 -12.54
CA GLU A 175 14.38 -4.10 -11.47
C GLU A 175 14.40 -5.59 -11.77
N PRO A 176 15.47 -6.11 -12.42
CA PRO A 176 15.51 -7.48 -12.91
C PRO A 176 15.70 -8.47 -11.75
N GLU A 177 14.67 -8.67 -10.94
CA GLU A 177 14.70 -9.54 -9.77
C GLU A 177 13.94 -10.84 -10.00
N VAL A 178 14.50 -11.90 -9.43
CA VAL A 178 13.94 -13.26 -9.49
C VAL A 178 13.87 -13.82 -8.08
N GLY A 179 12.69 -14.25 -7.68
CA GLY A 179 12.50 -15.03 -6.45
C GLY A 179 12.48 -16.52 -6.80
N ILE A 180 13.25 -17.35 -6.12
CA ILE A 180 13.22 -18.80 -6.31
C ILE A 180 12.62 -19.44 -5.06
N GLN A 181 11.53 -20.19 -5.25
CA GLN A 181 10.86 -20.98 -4.23
C GLN A 181 11.24 -22.45 -4.33
N LEU A 182 11.48 -23.09 -3.19
CA LEU A 182 11.63 -24.53 -3.04
C LEU A 182 10.50 -25.06 -2.15
N VAL A 183 9.88 -26.17 -2.57
CA VAL A 183 8.72 -26.75 -1.91
C VAL A 183 9.09 -28.12 -1.34
N ARG A 184 8.87 -28.30 -0.03
CA ARG A 184 8.93 -29.57 0.71
C ARG A 184 8.26 -29.37 2.08
N GLN A 185 7.69 -30.42 2.67
CA GLN A 185 7.10 -30.37 4.02
C GLN A 185 8.16 -30.30 5.12
N ASP A 186 9.33 -30.92 4.90
CA ASP A 186 10.49 -30.80 5.79
C ASP A 186 11.48 -29.75 5.25
N ALA A 187 12.17 -29.01 6.11
CA ALA A 187 13.19 -28.04 5.69
C ALA A 187 14.34 -28.70 4.91
N TYR A 188 14.69 -28.17 3.73
CA TYR A 188 15.90 -28.59 2.98
C TYR A 188 17.17 -28.37 3.79
N ASP A 189 18.16 -29.23 3.60
CA ASP A 189 19.52 -28.92 4.06
C ASP A 189 20.01 -27.65 3.32
N PRO A 190 20.63 -26.67 4.02
CA PRO A 190 21.04 -25.41 3.40
C PRO A 190 21.94 -25.58 2.16
N GLU A 191 22.86 -26.56 2.16
CA GLU A 191 23.72 -26.84 1.00
C GLU A 191 22.91 -27.44 -0.16
N MET A 192 21.95 -28.32 0.14
CA MET A 192 21.03 -28.86 -0.87
C MET A 192 20.25 -27.73 -1.55
N ALA A 193 19.68 -26.83 -0.74
CA ALA A 193 18.93 -25.68 -1.23
C ALA A 193 19.82 -24.79 -2.10
N ARG A 194 21.05 -24.45 -1.65
CA ARG A 194 22.01 -23.65 -2.42
C ARG A 194 22.32 -24.26 -3.78
N VAL A 195 22.59 -25.57 -3.86
CA VAL A 195 22.87 -26.27 -5.13
C VAL A 195 21.69 -26.16 -6.10
N VAL A 196 20.45 -26.35 -5.62
CA VAL A 196 19.26 -26.24 -6.46
C VAL A 196 19.03 -24.79 -6.90
N LEU A 197 19.22 -23.83 -6.00
CA LEU A 197 19.10 -22.39 -6.31
C LEU A 197 20.09 -21.96 -7.39
N GLU A 198 21.34 -22.43 -7.33
CA GLU A 198 22.37 -22.20 -8.36
C GLU A 198 21.97 -22.81 -9.71
N LEU A 199 21.53 -24.07 -9.70
CA LEU A 199 21.07 -24.75 -10.90
C LEU A 199 19.92 -23.99 -11.58
N VAL A 200 18.95 -23.51 -10.78
CA VAL A 200 17.81 -22.75 -11.27
C VAL A 200 18.27 -21.39 -11.81
N ARG A 201 19.09 -20.64 -11.07
CA ARG A 201 19.66 -19.37 -11.54
C ARG A 201 20.36 -19.53 -12.89
N ASP A 202 21.19 -20.55 -13.03
CA ASP A 202 22.00 -20.78 -14.23
C ASP A 202 21.16 -21.25 -15.44
N SER A 203 19.93 -21.75 -15.18
CA SER A 203 18.97 -22.12 -16.22
C SER A 203 18.08 -20.96 -16.70
N ILE A 204 18.15 -19.79 -16.06
CA ILE A 204 17.40 -18.60 -16.45
C ILE A 204 18.24 -17.74 -17.38
N VAL A 205 17.73 -17.45 -18.57
CA VAL A 205 18.31 -16.52 -19.53
C VAL A 205 17.86 -15.10 -19.15
N ALA A 206 18.66 -14.42 -18.34
CA ALA A 206 18.40 -13.07 -17.82
C ALA A 206 19.47 -12.05 -18.26
N PRO A 207 19.16 -10.74 -18.27
CA PRO A 207 20.15 -9.71 -18.53
C PRO A 207 21.20 -9.63 -17.43
N ASP A 208 22.38 -9.09 -17.76
CA ASP A 208 23.44 -8.81 -16.78
C ASP A 208 22.90 -7.91 -15.66
N GLY A 209 23.14 -8.31 -14.41
CA GLY A 209 22.64 -7.59 -13.22
C GLY A 209 21.32 -8.13 -12.65
N ALA A 210 20.73 -9.18 -13.23
CA ALA A 210 19.58 -9.84 -12.62
C ALA A 210 19.92 -10.38 -11.21
N ARG A 211 19.07 -10.08 -10.23
CA ARG A 211 19.30 -10.40 -8.81
C ARG A 211 18.42 -11.57 -8.37
N PRO A 212 18.99 -12.76 -8.10
CA PRO A 212 18.24 -13.87 -7.55
C PRO A 212 18.11 -13.75 -6.02
N PHE A 213 16.93 -14.13 -5.51
CA PHE A 213 16.62 -14.19 -4.08
C PHE A 213 16.09 -15.58 -3.74
N TYR A 214 16.40 -16.06 -2.54
CA TYR A 214 15.71 -17.23 -2.01
C TYR A 214 14.41 -16.78 -1.33
N PHE A 215 13.28 -17.15 -1.91
CA PHE A 215 11.96 -16.89 -1.35
C PHE A 215 11.46 -18.20 -0.71
N PRO A 216 11.69 -18.44 0.59
CA PRO A 216 11.29 -19.71 1.20
C PRO A 216 9.76 -19.85 1.23
N THR A 217 9.25 -21.07 1.02
CA THR A 217 7.85 -21.37 1.40
C THR A 217 7.72 -21.40 2.92
N HIS A 218 6.49 -21.44 3.42
CA HIS A 218 6.21 -21.42 4.86
C HIS A 218 7.03 -22.46 5.63
N GLU A 219 7.07 -23.70 5.15
CA GLU A 219 7.79 -24.83 5.77
C GLU A 219 9.32 -24.62 5.77
N GLN A 220 9.82 -23.82 4.83
CA GLN A 220 11.25 -23.53 4.68
C GLN A 220 11.69 -22.27 5.44
N ALA A 221 10.74 -21.42 5.84
CA ALA A 221 11.01 -20.06 6.31
C ALA A 221 11.91 -20.01 7.55
N ALA A 222 11.66 -20.85 8.55
CA ALA A 222 12.46 -20.89 9.78
C ALA A 222 13.93 -21.26 9.49
N SER A 223 14.15 -22.33 8.71
CA SER A 223 15.49 -22.76 8.33
C SER A 223 16.21 -21.72 7.47
N ALA A 224 15.50 -21.09 6.52
CA ALA A 224 16.05 -20.03 5.69
C ALA A 224 16.47 -18.80 6.52
N ALA A 225 15.65 -18.39 7.49
CA ALA A 225 15.95 -17.28 8.39
C ALA A 225 17.19 -17.56 9.26
N GLU A 226 17.26 -18.75 9.86
CA GLU A 226 18.43 -19.20 10.65
C GLU A 226 19.73 -19.22 9.83
N ASN A 227 19.64 -19.50 8.53
CA ASN A 227 20.77 -19.61 7.61
C ASN A 227 20.88 -18.41 6.63
N SER A 228 20.25 -17.28 6.95
CA SER A 228 20.17 -16.11 6.06
C SER A 228 21.55 -15.60 5.59
N ALA A 229 22.52 -15.51 6.50
CA ALA A 229 23.88 -15.08 6.19
C ALA A 229 24.63 -16.04 5.24
N PHE A 230 24.30 -17.34 5.28
CA PHE A 230 24.87 -18.35 4.38
C PHE A 230 24.31 -18.18 2.95
N PHE A 231 23.00 -17.99 2.84
CA PHE A 231 22.37 -17.77 1.54
C PHE A 231 22.77 -16.43 0.91
N GLU A 232 22.90 -15.37 1.71
CA GLU A 232 23.41 -14.07 1.24
C GLU A 232 24.84 -14.19 0.69
N GLN A 233 25.74 -14.88 1.40
CA GLN A 233 27.11 -15.13 0.91
C GLN A 233 27.15 -15.97 -0.38
N SER A 234 26.15 -16.82 -0.58
CA SER A 234 25.99 -17.65 -1.78
C SER A 234 25.32 -16.90 -2.94
N GLY A 235 24.98 -15.62 -2.76
CA GLY A 235 24.32 -14.80 -3.78
C GLY A 235 22.80 -14.95 -3.86
N PHE A 236 22.17 -15.52 -2.83
CA PHE A 236 20.71 -15.71 -2.72
C PHE A 236 20.17 -15.12 -1.42
N PRO A 237 20.25 -13.79 -1.19
CA PRO A 237 19.68 -13.19 0.02
C PRO A 237 18.23 -13.64 0.24
N VAL A 238 17.91 -14.00 1.48
CA VAL A 238 16.58 -14.49 1.86
C VAL A 238 15.60 -13.31 1.87
N SER A 239 14.49 -13.46 1.17
CA SER A 239 13.45 -12.44 1.08
C SER A 239 12.09 -13.07 0.78
N SER A 240 11.07 -12.28 0.46
CA SER A 240 9.71 -12.73 0.21
C SER A 240 9.08 -11.91 -0.92
N VAL A 241 7.89 -12.32 -1.37
CA VAL A 241 7.10 -11.54 -2.35
C VAL A 241 6.76 -10.13 -1.87
N GLU A 242 6.87 -9.85 -0.57
CA GLU A 242 6.69 -8.52 0.02
C GLU A 242 7.69 -7.51 -0.53
N ARG A 243 8.87 -7.97 -0.95
CA ARG A 243 9.87 -7.15 -1.63
C ARG A 243 9.32 -6.43 -2.87
N TRP A 244 8.32 -7.03 -3.50
CA TRP A 244 7.70 -6.51 -4.71
C TRP A 244 6.36 -5.83 -4.47
N LEU A 245 5.94 -5.67 -3.21
CA LEU A 245 4.83 -4.78 -2.88
C LEU A 245 5.29 -3.35 -3.12
N SER A 246 4.80 -2.72 -4.19
CA SER A 246 5.15 -1.34 -4.49
C SER A 246 4.37 -0.34 -3.64
N GLY A 247 5.09 0.65 -3.11
CA GLY A 247 4.52 1.82 -2.46
C GLY A 247 4.11 1.59 -1.01
N ASP A 248 3.60 2.65 -0.39
CA ASP A 248 3.09 2.60 0.97
C ASP A 248 1.80 1.76 1.03
N GLN A 249 1.49 1.22 2.22
CA GLN A 249 0.19 0.62 2.51
C GLN A 249 -0.47 1.31 3.69
N CYS A 250 -1.77 1.61 3.56
CA CYS A 250 -2.54 2.33 4.57
C CYS A 250 -3.52 1.33 5.18
N TYR A 251 -3.18 0.80 6.34
CA TYR A 251 -4.04 -0.09 7.11
C TYR A 251 -5.12 0.69 7.87
N SER A 252 -4.80 1.91 8.31
CA SER A 252 -5.75 2.90 8.80
C SER A 252 -5.39 4.28 8.26
N THR A 253 -6.36 4.94 7.62
CA THR A 253 -6.21 6.34 7.19
C THR A 253 -6.37 7.28 8.39
N GLY A 254 -5.81 8.47 8.30
CA GLY A 254 -5.94 9.49 9.33
C GLY A 254 -4.71 10.36 9.41
N TRP A 255 -4.51 10.98 10.55
CA TRP A 255 -3.41 11.90 10.77
C TRP A 255 -2.96 11.89 12.23
N ALA A 256 -1.76 12.37 12.54
CA ALA A 256 -1.28 12.49 13.91
C ALA A 256 -0.21 13.58 13.99
N VAL A 257 -0.09 14.22 15.16
CA VAL A 257 1.05 15.06 15.52
C VAL A 257 1.57 14.53 16.85
N GLY A 258 2.84 14.15 16.90
CA GLY A 258 3.43 13.53 18.08
C GLY A 258 4.92 13.27 17.89
N ARG A 259 5.57 12.85 18.97
CA ARG A 259 6.99 12.48 18.90
C ARG A 259 7.13 11.10 18.27
N LEU A 260 7.96 10.98 17.24
CA LEU A 260 8.27 9.70 16.62
C LEU A 260 9.19 8.90 17.55
N ARG A 261 8.87 7.64 17.82
CA ARG A 261 9.71 6.73 18.60
C ARG A 261 9.90 5.41 17.86
N TYR A 262 11.14 5.10 17.49
CA TYR A 262 11.50 3.78 17.01
C TYR A 262 11.62 2.80 18.19
N VAL A 263 10.86 1.70 18.12
CA VAL A 263 10.91 0.60 19.09
C VAL A 263 10.89 -0.73 18.33
N PRO A 264 11.88 -1.62 18.54
CA PRO A 264 11.84 -2.99 18.01
C PRO A 264 10.56 -3.72 18.44
N SER A 265 10.02 -4.57 17.57
CA SER A 265 8.69 -5.18 17.75
C SER A 265 8.52 -5.94 19.07
N ASP A 266 9.57 -6.62 19.52
CA ASP A 266 9.62 -7.40 20.77
C ASP A 266 9.79 -6.54 22.04
N MET A 267 10.13 -5.26 21.88
CA MET A 267 10.39 -4.33 22.98
C MET A 267 9.25 -3.32 23.22
N ILE A 268 8.19 -3.33 22.40
CA ILE A 268 7.07 -2.38 22.47
C ILE A 268 6.42 -2.36 23.85
N ASP A 269 6.07 -3.53 24.41
CA ASP A 269 5.43 -3.62 25.72
C ASP A 269 6.31 -3.10 26.86
N ALA A 270 7.61 -3.42 26.80
CA ALA A 270 8.58 -2.98 27.78
C ALA A 270 8.77 -1.45 27.72
N ALA A 271 8.89 -0.88 26.52
CA ALA A 271 9.02 0.56 26.32
C ALA A 271 7.77 1.33 26.77
N TYR A 272 6.58 0.76 26.54
CA TYR A 272 5.32 1.36 27.00
C TYR A 272 5.19 1.29 28.53
N ALA A 273 5.61 0.18 29.14
CA ALA A 273 5.60 0.00 30.59
C ALA A 273 6.63 0.88 31.33
N SER A 274 7.76 1.22 30.70
CA SER A 274 8.76 2.14 31.26
C SER A 274 8.42 3.63 31.05
N GLY A 275 7.50 3.93 30.12
CA GLY A 275 7.17 5.30 29.69
C GLY A 275 8.11 5.88 28.63
N ASP A 276 9.00 5.06 28.06
CA ASP A 276 9.85 5.40 26.92
C ASP A 276 9.02 5.56 25.63
N LEU A 277 7.95 4.77 25.50
CA LEU A 277 6.87 4.93 24.54
C LEU A 277 5.58 5.37 25.27
N ARG A 278 4.86 6.34 24.72
CA ARG A 278 3.67 6.94 25.34
C ARG A 278 2.48 6.96 24.38
N ALA A 279 1.27 7.12 24.93
CA ALA A 279 0.03 7.25 24.17
C ALA A 279 0.01 8.40 23.15
N GLU A 280 0.83 9.42 23.38
CA GLU A 280 0.99 10.62 22.56
C GLU A 280 2.11 10.52 21.51
N ASP A 281 2.89 9.43 21.54
CA ASP A 281 3.97 9.18 20.58
C ASP A 281 3.40 8.54 19.29
N ILE A 282 4.16 8.65 18.21
CA ILE A 282 3.95 7.91 16.97
C ILE A 282 4.98 6.77 16.95
N LEU A 283 4.50 5.53 16.93
CA LEU A 283 5.36 4.34 16.97
C LEU A 283 5.93 4.06 15.58
N LEU A 284 7.25 3.91 15.49
CA LEU A 284 7.94 3.33 14.34
C LEU A 284 8.50 1.96 14.74
N THR A 285 8.21 0.89 13.99
CA THR A 285 8.67 -0.47 14.36
C THR A 285 8.94 -1.34 13.13
N ASP A 286 9.76 -2.37 13.30
CA ASP A 286 10.18 -3.23 12.18
C ASP A 286 9.01 -4.07 11.65
N SER A 287 8.19 -4.62 12.54
CA SER A 287 6.98 -5.39 12.24
C SER A 287 5.91 -5.16 13.31
N ILE A 288 4.65 -5.47 13.01
CA ILE A 288 3.55 -5.26 13.95
C ILE A 288 3.30 -6.54 14.75
N PRO A 289 3.47 -6.52 16.08
CA PRO A 289 3.08 -7.66 16.92
C PRO A 289 1.55 -7.82 16.97
N ALA A 290 1.12 -8.95 17.55
CA ALA A 290 -0.30 -9.29 17.64
C ALA A 290 -1.17 -8.24 18.36
N GLU A 291 -0.56 -7.52 19.30
CA GLU A 291 -1.17 -6.42 20.03
C GLU A 291 -0.18 -5.27 20.13
N VAL A 292 -0.67 -4.05 19.92
CA VAL A 292 0.09 -2.81 20.10
C VAL A 292 -0.64 -1.96 21.15
N PRO A 293 0.07 -1.34 22.11
CA PRO A 293 -0.54 -0.39 23.03
C PRO A 293 -1.10 0.82 22.27
N TYR A 294 -2.08 1.51 22.86
CA TYR A 294 -2.57 2.76 22.29
C TYR A 294 -1.43 3.78 22.09
N VAL A 295 -1.33 4.33 20.88
CA VAL A 295 -0.38 5.37 20.46
C VAL A 295 -1.06 6.36 19.50
N ALA A 296 -0.47 7.53 19.25
CA ALA A 296 -1.07 8.56 18.38
C ALA A 296 -1.05 8.19 16.89
N GLY A 297 -0.17 7.28 16.48
CA GLY A 297 -0.04 6.76 15.11
C GLY A 297 0.99 5.64 15.03
N ILE A 298 0.95 4.86 13.96
CA ILE A 298 1.79 3.66 13.77
C ILE A 298 2.43 3.68 12.37
N ILE A 299 3.73 3.45 12.32
CA ILE A 299 4.52 3.25 11.10
C ILE A 299 5.24 1.91 11.22
N SER A 300 4.96 0.99 10.29
CA SER A 300 5.68 -0.28 10.18
C SER A 300 6.65 -0.26 9.01
N LEU A 301 7.74 -1.01 9.15
CA LEU A 301 8.73 -1.24 8.09
C LEU A 301 8.58 -2.61 7.42
N SER A 302 7.55 -3.36 7.81
CA SER A 302 7.11 -4.57 7.14
C SER A 302 5.60 -4.47 6.87
N PRO A 303 5.09 -5.15 5.83
CA PRO A 303 3.67 -5.25 5.61
C PRO A 303 2.92 -5.89 6.80
N SER A 304 1.62 -5.61 6.86
CA SER A 304 0.65 -6.18 7.81
C SER A 304 -0.63 -6.49 7.04
N THR A 305 -1.65 -7.05 7.70
CA THR A 305 -2.94 -7.30 7.06
C THR A 305 -3.92 -6.17 7.39
N PRO A 306 -4.74 -5.69 6.43
CA PRO A 306 -5.75 -4.65 6.69
C PRO A 306 -6.76 -5.00 7.79
N ASN A 307 -6.89 -6.28 8.12
CA ASN A 307 -7.81 -6.78 9.13
C ASN A 307 -7.12 -7.17 10.43
N ALA A 308 -5.83 -6.86 10.59
CA ALA A 308 -5.16 -7.05 11.86
C ALA A 308 -5.89 -6.31 12.97
N HIS A 309 -5.90 -6.87 14.20
CA HIS A 309 -6.55 -6.20 15.33
C HIS A 309 -5.99 -4.78 15.51
N THR A 310 -4.67 -4.62 15.33
CA THR A 310 -4.00 -3.32 15.31
C THR A 310 -4.58 -2.36 14.25
N ALA A 311 -4.94 -2.84 13.07
CA ALA A 311 -5.53 -2.02 12.00
C ALA A 311 -6.98 -1.62 12.28
N LEU A 312 -7.81 -2.56 12.75
CA LEU A 312 -9.19 -2.30 13.15
C LEU A 312 -9.25 -1.33 14.35
N LEU A 313 -8.33 -1.52 15.30
CA LEU A 313 -8.21 -0.66 16.47
C LEU A 313 -7.71 0.74 16.07
N ALA A 314 -6.71 0.84 15.20
CA ALA A 314 -6.24 2.11 14.66
C ALA A 314 -7.36 2.88 13.93
N THR A 315 -8.19 2.17 13.16
CA THR A 315 -9.37 2.74 12.49
C THR A 315 -10.38 3.25 13.50
N SER A 316 -10.68 2.45 14.55
CA SER A 316 -11.63 2.82 15.60
C SER A 316 -11.18 4.06 16.38
N PHE A 317 -9.87 4.22 16.59
CA PHE A 317 -9.29 5.40 17.24
C PHE A 317 -9.04 6.58 16.28
N GLY A 318 -9.26 6.40 14.97
CA GLY A 318 -8.96 7.42 13.98
C GLY A 318 -7.48 7.83 13.92
N ILE A 319 -6.58 6.89 14.25
CA ILE A 319 -5.13 7.09 14.17
C ILE A 319 -4.58 6.50 12.86
N PRO A 320 -3.57 7.14 12.24
CA PRO A 320 -2.94 6.64 11.04
C PRO A 320 -2.11 5.39 11.34
N PHE A 321 -2.24 4.36 10.51
CA PHE A 321 -1.39 3.18 10.53
C PHE A 321 -0.95 2.84 9.11
N VAL A 322 0.35 2.97 8.86
CA VAL A 322 0.97 2.80 7.54
C VAL A 322 2.15 1.83 7.57
N TYR A 323 2.39 1.17 6.44
CA TYR A 323 3.67 0.59 6.08
C TYR A 323 4.37 1.50 5.07
N ILE A 324 5.64 1.81 5.32
CA ILE A 324 6.48 2.56 4.38
C ILE A 324 7.31 1.56 3.58
N GLY A 325 6.97 1.38 2.30
CA GLY A 325 7.62 0.42 1.42
C GLY A 325 8.92 0.93 0.80
N ASP A 326 9.06 2.24 0.62
CA ASP A 326 10.27 2.83 0.05
C ASP A 326 11.43 2.83 1.07
N PRO A 327 12.58 2.18 0.78
CA PRO A 327 13.70 2.12 1.71
C PRO A 327 14.28 3.49 2.07
N ALA A 328 14.26 4.46 1.13
CA ALA A 328 14.76 5.80 1.39
C ALA A 328 13.84 6.56 2.36
N ALA A 329 12.52 6.49 2.16
CA ALA A 329 11.53 7.03 3.08
C ALA A 329 11.58 6.34 4.45
N ALA A 330 11.78 5.02 4.51
CA ALA A 330 11.97 4.28 5.75
C ALA A 330 13.22 4.76 6.52
N ALA A 331 14.35 4.95 5.83
CA ALA A 331 15.57 5.49 6.42
C ALA A 331 15.39 6.94 6.90
N ALA A 332 14.68 7.77 6.13
CA ALA A 332 14.34 9.13 6.51
C ALA A 332 13.44 9.16 7.76
N ALA A 333 12.45 8.28 7.86
CA ALA A 333 11.61 8.14 9.04
C ALA A 333 12.43 7.71 10.27
N LYS A 334 13.36 6.75 10.13
CA LYS A 334 14.27 6.36 11.23
C LYS A 334 15.15 7.52 11.71
N ALA A 335 15.61 8.39 10.80
CA ALA A 335 16.42 9.55 11.14
C ALA A 335 15.66 10.61 11.97
N LEU A 336 14.32 10.57 11.96
CA LEU A 336 13.46 11.44 12.75
C LEU A 336 13.13 10.88 14.15
N ASP A 337 13.74 9.77 14.57
CA ASP A 337 13.52 9.21 15.92
C ASP A 337 13.77 10.26 17.02
N GLY A 338 12.80 10.41 17.93
CA GLY A 338 12.81 11.38 19.02
C GLY A 338 12.34 12.79 18.63
N LYS A 339 12.06 13.07 17.36
CA LYS A 339 11.56 14.37 16.87
C LYS A 339 10.04 14.42 16.89
N GLU A 340 9.47 15.63 17.01
CA GLU A 340 8.04 15.82 16.75
C GLU A 340 7.78 15.81 15.24
N ILE A 341 6.84 14.97 14.82
CA ILE A 341 6.45 14.81 13.42
C ILE A 341 4.93 14.91 13.28
N ALA A 342 4.51 15.23 12.07
CA ALA A 342 3.14 15.15 11.58
C ALA A 342 3.05 13.95 10.62
N LEU A 343 2.22 12.97 10.95
CA LEU A 343 1.92 11.81 10.12
C LEU A 343 0.57 11.99 9.45
N ARG A 344 0.47 11.74 8.15
CA ARG A 344 -0.80 11.66 7.42
C ARG A 344 -0.83 10.38 6.59
N ALA A 345 -1.93 9.65 6.69
CA ALA A 345 -2.21 8.44 5.93
C ALA A 345 -3.51 8.64 5.15
N SER A 346 -3.45 8.61 3.83
CA SER A 346 -4.60 8.90 2.96
C SER A 346 -4.67 7.94 1.78
N ARG A 347 -5.86 7.80 1.19
CA ARG A 347 -6.07 7.02 -0.04
C ARG A 347 -6.30 7.97 -1.22
N GLU A 348 -5.35 8.03 -2.14
CA GLU A 348 -5.56 8.68 -3.44
C GLU A 348 -6.38 7.76 -4.35
N TRP A 349 -7.33 8.32 -5.09
CA TRP A 349 -8.25 7.58 -5.97
C TRP A 349 -9.02 6.45 -5.26
N GLY A 350 -9.12 6.50 -3.94
CA GLY A 350 -9.73 5.47 -3.10
C GLY A 350 -8.89 4.19 -2.89
N VAL A 351 -7.79 4.01 -3.62
CA VAL A 351 -7.04 2.74 -3.66
C VAL A 351 -5.55 2.86 -3.38
N VAL A 352 -4.91 3.96 -3.78
CA VAL A 352 -3.46 4.14 -3.60
C VAL A 352 -3.18 4.74 -2.23
N CYS A 353 -2.45 4.05 -1.38
CA CYS A 353 -2.03 4.63 -0.11
C CYS A 353 -0.95 5.68 -0.34
N ARG A 354 -1.05 6.78 0.42
CA ARG A 354 0.01 7.78 0.53
C ARG A 354 0.26 8.07 2.00
N ALA A 355 1.46 7.72 2.47
CA ALA A 355 1.97 8.13 3.77
C ALA A 355 2.80 9.40 3.62
N ALA A 356 2.53 10.40 4.45
CA ALA A 356 3.36 11.59 4.57
C ALA A 356 3.89 11.69 6.01
N VAL A 357 5.20 11.61 6.15
CA VAL A 357 5.93 11.85 7.41
C VAL A 357 6.60 13.22 7.29
N LEU A 358 6.09 14.21 8.02
CA LEU A 358 6.54 15.59 7.96
C LEU A 358 7.23 15.95 9.28
N GLU A 359 8.46 16.46 9.26
CA GLU A 359 9.10 16.99 10.46
C GLU A 359 8.34 18.23 10.95
N ALA A 360 7.92 18.23 12.22
CA ALA A 360 7.09 19.26 12.84
C ALA A 360 7.76 19.97 14.03
N GLU A 361 8.93 19.51 14.47
CA GLU A 361 9.65 20.07 15.63
C GLU A 361 9.90 21.57 15.46
N GLY A 362 9.34 22.37 16.38
CA GLY A 362 9.47 23.83 16.35
C GLY A 362 8.69 24.54 15.24
N LYS A 363 7.91 23.82 14.43
CA LYS A 363 7.15 24.36 13.30
C LYS A 363 5.66 24.57 13.59
N ILE A 364 5.13 24.02 14.68
CA ILE A 364 3.74 24.20 15.09
C ILE A 364 3.71 25.07 16.34
N ALA A 365 3.01 26.21 16.28
CA ALA A 365 2.86 27.08 17.44
C ALA A 365 2.09 26.35 18.57
N PRO A 366 2.39 26.57 19.86
CA PRO A 366 1.74 25.86 20.95
C PRO A 366 0.20 25.95 20.97
N ALA A 367 -0.36 27.12 20.61
CA ALA A 367 -1.82 27.32 20.52
C ALA A 367 -2.45 26.53 19.36
N ASP A 368 -1.78 26.52 18.20
CA ASP A 368 -2.23 25.74 17.05
C ASP A 368 -2.14 24.24 17.34
N ARG A 369 -1.09 23.81 18.04
CA ARG A 369 -0.91 22.43 18.48
C ARG A 369 -2.06 22.01 19.39
N GLU A 370 -2.46 22.85 20.35
CA GLU A 370 -3.62 22.58 21.20
C GLU A 370 -4.91 22.46 20.39
N GLN A 371 -5.13 23.35 19.41
CA GLN A 371 -6.29 23.30 18.52
C GLN A 371 -6.30 22.05 17.64
N LEU A 372 -5.16 21.64 17.08
CA LEU A 372 -5.03 20.38 16.34
C LEU A 372 -5.37 19.19 17.25
N LEU A 373 -4.77 19.10 18.44
CA LEU A 373 -5.05 18.00 19.36
C LEU A 373 -6.51 17.98 19.84
N ALA A 374 -7.18 19.13 19.89
CA ALA A 374 -8.62 19.17 20.17
C ALA A 374 -9.45 18.50 19.06
N LEU A 375 -9.03 18.58 17.78
CA LEU A 375 -9.66 17.87 16.66
C LEU A 375 -9.44 16.35 16.72
N LYS A 376 -8.49 15.87 17.52
CA LYS A 376 -8.25 14.44 17.77
C LYS A 376 -9.02 13.87 18.94
N ARG A 377 -9.67 14.70 19.74
CA ARG A 377 -10.54 14.17 20.80
C ARG A 377 -11.68 13.40 20.13
N PRO A 378 -11.87 12.12 20.48
CA PRO A 378 -12.92 11.35 19.87
C PRO A 378 -14.29 11.96 20.18
N GLY A 379 -15.22 11.76 19.25
CA GLY A 379 -16.62 12.11 19.46
C GLY A 379 -17.31 11.24 20.50
N ASP A 380 -18.56 11.55 20.78
CA ASP A 380 -19.43 10.72 21.61
C ASP A 380 -19.64 9.35 20.93
N LEU A 381 -19.45 8.27 21.70
CA LEU A 381 -19.70 6.90 21.26
C LEU A 381 -21.19 6.61 21.06
N GLY A 382 -22.07 7.44 21.61
CA GLY A 382 -23.52 7.23 21.54
C GLY A 382 -23.95 5.96 22.26
N ILE A 383 -23.22 5.58 23.32
CA ILE A 383 -23.49 4.36 24.10
C ILE A 383 -24.91 4.43 24.66
N GLN A 384 -25.62 3.31 24.54
CA GLN A 384 -26.89 3.12 25.25
C GLN A 384 -26.57 2.54 26.63
N PRO A 385 -26.90 3.24 27.74
CA PRO A 385 -26.61 2.75 29.07
C PRO A 385 -27.23 1.37 29.32
N LYS A 386 -26.49 0.50 30.00
CA LYS A 386 -26.96 -0.83 30.37
C LYS A 386 -28.25 -0.75 31.20
N GLN A 387 -29.14 -1.70 30.97
CA GLN A 387 -30.40 -1.83 31.69
C GLN A 387 -30.56 -3.25 32.25
N PRO A 388 -31.16 -3.40 33.44
CA PRO A 388 -31.44 -4.72 34.00
C PRO A 388 -32.45 -5.45 33.12
N LEU A 389 -32.16 -6.71 32.80
CA LEU A 389 -33.10 -7.62 32.16
C LEU A 389 -34.03 -8.26 33.20
N GLY A 390 -33.53 -8.47 34.43
CA GLY A 390 -34.22 -9.26 35.45
C GLY A 390 -34.02 -10.77 35.30
N ALA A 391 -33.07 -11.20 34.46
CA ALA A 391 -32.63 -12.58 34.28
C ALA A 391 -31.13 -12.61 33.97
N TYR A 392 -30.43 -13.70 34.31
CA TYR A 392 -28.98 -13.83 34.08
C TYR A 392 -28.60 -14.29 32.68
N PHE A 393 -29.54 -14.81 31.89
CA PHE A 393 -29.26 -15.29 30.53
C PHE A 393 -30.50 -15.24 29.61
N GLY A 394 -30.26 -15.34 28.30
CA GLY A 394 -31.29 -15.43 27.25
C GLY A 394 -30.77 -16.17 26.00
N SER A 395 -31.69 -16.68 25.17
CA SER A 395 -31.37 -17.34 23.90
C SER A 395 -31.04 -16.31 22.82
N THR A 396 -30.01 -16.53 22.00
CA THR A 396 -29.71 -15.61 20.89
C THR A 396 -30.76 -15.65 19.77
N GLU A 397 -31.61 -16.68 19.71
CA GLU A 397 -32.74 -16.76 18.77
C GLU A 397 -33.80 -15.68 19.03
N ASP A 398 -33.84 -15.14 20.24
CA ASP A 398 -34.83 -14.14 20.67
C ASP A 398 -34.23 -12.73 20.75
N LEU A 399 -32.96 -12.56 20.36
CA LEU A 399 -32.24 -11.27 20.46
C LEU A 399 -32.24 -10.52 19.13
N GLY A 400 -32.21 -9.19 19.22
CA GLY A 400 -31.89 -8.30 18.12
C GLY A 400 -31.11 -7.07 18.57
N PRO A 401 -30.90 -6.08 17.67
CA PRO A 401 -30.07 -4.90 17.96
C PRO A 401 -30.50 -4.10 19.20
N ALA A 402 -31.78 -4.15 19.59
CA ALA A 402 -32.28 -3.46 20.77
C ALA A 402 -31.78 -4.06 22.10
N ASP A 403 -31.37 -5.33 22.10
CA ASP A 403 -30.94 -6.06 23.29
C ASP A 403 -29.48 -5.79 23.69
N ILE A 404 -28.79 -4.91 22.96
CA ILE A 404 -27.42 -4.45 23.28
C ILE A 404 -27.31 -3.89 24.71
N ILE A 405 -28.39 -3.27 25.20
CA ILE A 405 -28.47 -2.71 26.55
C ILE A 405 -28.53 -3.77 27.65
N HIS A 406 -28.76 -5.04 27.31
CA HIS A 406 -28.88 -6.15 28.26
C HIS A 406 -27.75 -7.17 28.13
N PHE A 407 -27.23 -7.37 26.91
CA PHE A 407 -26.27 -8.44 26.61
C PHE A 407 -25.01 -7.97 25.88
N GLY A 408 -24.93 -6.70 25.47
CA GLY A 408 -23.83 -6.16 24.67
C GLY A 408 -23.89 -6.48 23.17
N GLY A 409 -22.97 -5.89 22.42
CA GLY A 409 -22.99 -5.80 20.95
C GLY A 409 -22.85 -7.16 20.26
N LYS A 410 -21.87 -7.98 20.66
CA LYS A 410 -21.67 -9.31 20.06
C LYS A 410 -22.90 -10.20 20.19
N ALA A 411 -23.46 -10.29 21.40
CA ALA A 411 -24.64 -11.12 21.64
C ALA A 411 -25.88 -10.63 20.88
N ALA A 412 -26.14 -9.32 20.89
CA ALA A 412 -27.26 -8.71 20.17
C ALA A 412 -27.13 -8.90 18.65
N ASN A 413 -25.96 -8.65 18.08
CA ASN A 413 -25.69 -8.82 16.64
C ASN A 413 -25.66 -10.31 16.23
N TYR A 414 -25.32 -11.22 17.14
CA TYR A 414 -25.39 -12.66 16.87
C TYR A 414 -26.85 -13.12 16.66
N GLY A 415 -27.82 -12.49 17.31
CA GLY A 415 -29.25 -12.74 17.03
C GLY A 415 -29.63 -12.41 15.58
N LEU A 416 -29.04 -11.38 14.99
CA LEU A 416 -29.22 -11.06 13.57
C LEU A 416 -28.65 -12.15 12.64
N LEU A 417 -27.55 -12.80 13.02
CA LEU A 417 -27.02 -13.97 12.29
C LEU A 417 -27.95 -15.18 12.40
N ARG A 418 -28.42 -15.47 13.61
CA ARG A 418 -29.37 -16.57 13.88
C ARG A 418 -30.64 -16.42 13.05
N ASP A 419 -31.18 -15.21 13.00
CA ASP A 419 -32.34 -14.88 12.16
C ASP A 419 -32.10 -15.07 10.66
N ALA A 420 -30.93 -14.64 10.16
CA ALA A 420 -30.66 -14.58 8.72
C ALA A 420 -30.16 -15.90 8.12
N ILE A 421 -29.35 -16.64 8.87
CA ILE A 421 -28.62 -17.84 8.42
C ILE A 421 -28.53 -18.90 9.53
N PRO A 422 -29.66 -19.44 10.02
CA PRO A 422 -29.68 -20.33 11.17
C PRO A 422 -28.94 -21.66 10.97
N GLU A 423 -28.70 -22.07 9.73
CA GLU A 423 -27.97 -23.29 9.37
C GLU A 423 -26.47 -23.04 9.13
N SER A 424 -26.03 -21.78 9.17
CA SER A 424 -24.63 -21.38 8.97
C SER A 424 -24.15 -20.45 10.09
N SER A 425 -24.80 -20.53 11.24
CA SER A 425 -24.40 -19.91 12.51
C SER A 425 -24.70 -20.92 13.63
N ASP A 426 -23.82 -21.04 14.63
CA ASP A 426 -24.03 -22.01 15.71
C ASP A 426 -25.11 -21.54 16.68
N VAL A 427 -25.83 -22.49 17.30
CA VAL A 427 -26.72 -22.18 18.42
C VAL A 427 -25.91 -21.55 19.57
N ALA A 428 -26.42 -20.46 20.12
CA ALA A 428 -25.75 -19.69 21.15
C ALA A 428 -26.72 -19.19 22.23
N VAL A 429 -26.14 -18.85 23.38
CA VAL A 429 -26.83 -18.27 24.55
C VAL A 429 -26.06 -17.03 24.97
N ALA A 430 -26.75 -16.04 25.54
CA ALA A 430 -26.13 -14.83 26.06
C ALA A 430 -26.30 -14.75 27.58
N LEU A 431 -25.22 -14.47 28.32
CA LEU A 431 -25.27 -14.07 29.73
C LEU A 431 -25.42 -12.55 29.81
N SER A 432 -26.34 -12.08 30.64
CA SER A 432 -26.74 -10.66 30.71
C SER A 432 -25.85 -9.83 31.63
N PHE A 433 -26.02 -8.51 31.57
CA PHE A 433 -25.39 -7.58 32.50
C PHE A 433 -25.85 -7.73 33.95
N ASP A 434 -27.02 -8.34 34.22
CA ASP A 434 -27.46 -8.64 35.59
C ASP A 434 -26.47 -9.61 36.28
N LEU A 435 -25.94 -10.61 35.56
CA LEU A 435 -24.94 -11.54 36.12
C LEU A 435 -23.61 -10.82 36.39
N TRP A 436 -23.22 -9.90 35.51
CA TRP A 436 -22.04 -9.06 35.68
C TRP A 436 -22.16 -8.13 36.89
N ASP A 437 -23.30 -7.45 37.03
CA ASP A 437 -23.51 -6.49 38.10
C ASP A 437 -23.52 -7.16 39.47
N ASP A 438 -24.25 -8.27 39.62
CA ASP A 438 -24.27 -9.04 40.86
C ASP A 438 -22.91 -9.69 41.17
N PHE A 439 -22.13 -10.03 40.14
CA PHE A 439 -20.77 -10.49 40.32
C PHE A 439 -19.87 -9.37 40.86
N LEU A 440 -19.96 -8.15 40.34
CA LEU A 440 -19.19 -7.01 40.87
C LEU A 440 -19.65 -6.56 42.27
N ASP A 441 -20.92 -6.79 42.62
CA ASP A 441 -21.48 -6.42 43.91
C ASP A 441 -21.19 -7.45 45.02
N GLN A 442 -20.46 -8.53 44.71
CA GLN A 442 -20.02 -9.51 45.70
C GLN A 442 -19.12 -8.85 46.77
N ALA A 443 -19.30 -9.28 48.02
CA ALA A 443 -18.48 -8.80 49.13
C ALA A 443 -17.06 -9.36 49.06
N THR A 444 -16.06 -8.51 49.29
CA THR A 444 -14.65 -8.90 49.36
C THR A 444 -14.23 -9.16 50.81
N PRO A 445 -13.05 -9.78 51.07
CA PRO A 445 -12.56 -10.02 52.44
C PRO A 445 -12.45 -8.76 53.33
N GLY A 446 -12.49 -7.55 52.74
CA GLY A 446 -12.46 -6.26 53.46
C GLY A 446 -13.83 -5.70 53.83
N GLY A 447 -14.93 -6.31 53.39
CA GLY A 447 -16.31 -5.87 53.66
C GLY A 447 -16.87 -4.83 52.68
N SER A 448 -16.06 -4.33 51.73
CA SER A 448 -16.52 -3.59 50.54
C SER A 448 -17.02 -4.54 49.45
N THR A 449 -17.66 -3.99 48.40
CA THR A 449 -17.92 -4.76 47.18
C THR A 449 -16.71 -4.72 46.25
N LEU A 450 -16.59 -5.69 45.35
CA LEU A 450 -15.56 -5.69 44.32
C LEU A 450 -15.64 -4.42 43.44
N ARG A 451 -16.86 -3.99 43.09
CA ARG A 451 -17.13 -2.72 42.38
C ARG A 451 -16.51 -1.52 43.09
N ALA A 452 -16.72 -1.40 44.41
CA ALA A 452 -16.21 -0.28 45.19
C ALA A 452 -14.67 -0.26 45.25
N GLU A 453 -14.03 -1.43 45.39
CA GLU A 453 -12.56 -1.54 45.37
C GLU A 453 -11.98 -1.14 44.01
N ILE A 454 -12.64 -1.51 42.91
CA ILE A 454 -12.22 -1.14 41.55
C ILE A 454 -12.38 0.38 41.35
N ALA A 455 -13.52 0.94 41.72
CA ALA A 455 -13.80 2.38 41.60
C ALA A 455 -12.81 3.23 42.41
N GLU A 456 -12.44 2.80 43.62
CA GLU A 456 -11.45 3.49 44.45
C GLU A 456 -10.06 3.52 43.79
N ARG A 457 -9.65 2.42 43.14
CA ARG A 457 -8.35 2.34 42.45
C ARG A 457 -8.32 3.13 41.15
N LEU A 458 -9.37 3.04 40.35
CA LEU A 458 -9.37 3.57 38.97
C LEU A 458 -9.94 4.99 38.85
N GLY A 459 -10.77 5.45 39.79
CA GLY A 459 -11.49 6.73 39.69
C GLY A 459 -10.62 8.00 39.70
N GLY A 460 -9.33 7.87 40.03
CA GLY A 460 -8.37 8.99 40.03
C GLY A 460 -7.66 9.25 38.71
N TYR A 461 -7.76 8.36 37.73
CA TYR A 461 -7.05 8.49 36.45
C TYR A 461 -7.76 9.47 35.50
N THR A 462 -6.97 10.28 34.79
CA THR A 462 -7.43 11.15 33.68
C THR A 462 -6.58 10.88 32.45
N TYR A 463 -7.11 11.17 31.25
CA TYR A 463 -6.35 11.00 30.02
C TYR A 463 -5.44 12.22 29.73
N PRO A 464 -4.16 12.01 29.34
CA PRO A 464 -3.42 10.75 29.35
C PRO A 464 -2.97 10.37 30.78
N PRO A 465 -3.02 9.08 31.17
CA PRO A 465 -2.68 8.64 32.54
C PRO A 465 -1.18 8.39 32.73
N ASP A 466 -0.77 8.26 34.01
CA ASP A 466 0.52 7.65 34.37
C ASP A 466 0.47 6.14 34.03
N MET A 467 1.06 5.77 32.90
CA MET A 467 0.98 4.42 32.34
C MET A 467 1.57 3.33 33.26
N PRO A 468 2.79 3.49 33.83
CA PRO A 468 3.31 2.55 34.81
C PRO A 468 2.36 2.29 35.99
N ALA A 469 1.79 3.36 36.57
CA ALA A 469 0.86 3.23 37.69
C ALA A 469 -0.43 2.52 37.27
N LEU A 470 -1.01 2.94 36.14
CA LEU A 470 -2.25 2.36 35.61
C LEU A 470 -2.10 0.86 35.30
N LYS A 471 -1.02 0.45 34.64
CA LYS A 471 -0.75 -0.97 34.33
C LYS A 471 -0.69 -1.82 35.60
N ALA A 472 -0.03 -1.33 36.64
CA ALA A 472 0.07 -2.03 37.92
C ALA A 472 -1.30 -2.21 38.59
N ASP A 473 -2.13 -1.16 38.61
CA ASP A 473 -3.48 -1.22 39.19
C ASP A 473 -4.41 -2.14 38.40
N LEU A 474 -4.41 -2.04 37.07
CA LEU A 474 -5.23 -2.91 36.22
C LEU A 474 -4.79 -4.38 36.33
N ALA A 475 -3.49 -4.67 36.38
CA ALA A 475 -2.99 -6.03 36.61
C ALA A 475 -3.47 -6.59 37.95
N ALA A 476 -3.43 -5.78 39.02
CA ALA A 476 -3.94 -6.18 40.34
C ALA A 476 -5.45 -6.45 40.33
N ILE A 477 -6.23 -5.66 39.58
CA ILE A 477 -7.68 -5.86 39.41
C ILE A 477 -7.98 -7.15 38.64
N ARG A 478 -7.27 -7.40 37.54
CA ARG A 478 -7.42 -8.65 36.78
C ARG A 478 -7.09 -9.87 37.63
N ASP A 479 -6.01 -9.80 38.40
CA ASP A 479 -5.63 -10.86 39.34
C ASP A 479 -6.69 -11.09 40.43
N ARG A 480 -7.24 -10.01 40.98
CA ARG A 480 -8.34 -10.06 41.96
C ARG A 480 -9.55 -10.78 41.38
N ILE A 481 -10.00 -10.39 40.19
CA ILE A 481 -11.13 -11.03 39.50
C ILE A 481 -10.85 -12.50 39.24
N ALA A 482 -9.65 -12.85 38.77
CA ALA A 482 -9.32 -14.22 38.40
C ALA A 482 -9.17 -15.17 39.62
N LYS A 483 -8.61 -14.69 40.74
CA LYS A 483 -8.15 -15.55 41.86
C LYS A 483 -9.04 -15.48 43.11
N ASP A 484 -9.62 -14.32 43.40
CA ASP A 484 -10.24 -14.04 44.71
C ASP A 484 -11.78 -13.91 44.64
N THR A 485 -12.39 -14.16 43.48
CA THR A 485 -13.85 -14.07 43.29
C THR A 485 -14.50 -15.44 43.13
N ALA A 486 -15.77 -15.53 43.50
CA ALA A 486 -16.57 -16.74 43.32
C ALA A 486 -18.01 -16.41 42.92
N PHE A 487 -18.58 -17.22 42.03
CA PHE A 487 -20.02 -17.19 41.76
C PHE A 487 -20.78 -17.81 42.93
N SER A 488 -21.85 -17.12 43.36
CA SER A 488 -22.79 -17.63 44.35
C SER A 488 -23.49 -18.90 43.85
N ALA A 489 -24.07 -19.68 44.76
CA ALA A 489 -24.80 -20.91 44.39
C ALA A 489 -25.93 -20.64 43.38
N GLY A 490 -26.64 -19.51 43.52
CA GLY A 490 -27.69 -19.11 42.59
C GLY A 490 -27.16 -18.73 41.21
N GLN A 491 -26.04 -18.00 41.15
CA GLN A 491 -25.37 -17.66 39.88
C GLN A 491 -24.85 -18.92 39.18
N ARG A 492 -24.24 -19.86 39.93
CA ARG A 492 -23.76 -21.14 39.38
C ARG A 492 -24.89 -21.94 38.74
N GLN A 493 -25.99 -22.11 39.47
CA GLN A 493 -27.16 -22.83 38.97
C GLN A 493 -27.72 -22.17 37.69
N ALA A 494 -27.81 -20.84 37.64
CA ALA A 494 -28.32 -20.14 36.48
C ALA A 494 -27.40 -20.26 35.26
N VAL A 495 -26.07 -20.22 35.45
CA VAL A 495 -25.10 -20.44 34.36
C VAL A 495 -25.19 -21.86 33.84
N GLU A 496 -25.27 -22.87 34.72
CA GLU A 496 -25.45 -24.27 34.33
C GLU A 496 -26.79 -24.50 33.59
N GLU A 497 -27.87 -23.84 34.02
CA GLU A 497 -29.15 -23.86 33.33
C GLU A 497 -29.05 -23.22 31.93
N ALA A 498 -28.36 -22.09 31.81
CA ALA A 498 -28.13 -21.40 30.54
C ALA A 498 -27.42 -22.30 29.51
N ILE A 499 -26.47 -23.12 29.96
CA ILE A 499 -25.67 -24.00 29.10
C ILE A 499 -26.14 -25.47 29.11
N ALA A 500 -27.32 -25.78 29.65
CA ALA A 500 -27.80 -27.16 29.77
C ALA A 500 -27.95 -27.89 28.41
N GLY A 501 -28.09 -27.14 27.31
CA GLY A 501 -28.11 -27.67 25.95
C GLY A 501 -26.73 -28.03 25.37
N PHE A 502 -25.64 -27.65 26.05
CA PHE A 502 -24.28 -27.94 25.62
C PHE A 502 -23.78 -29.26 26.21
N SER A 503 -22.96 -29.99 25.44
CA SER A 503 -22.32 -31.23 25.89
C SER A 503 -21.30 -30.92 26.98
N PRO A 504 -21.34 -31.60 28.16
CA PRO A 504 -20.39 -31.34 29.24
C PRO A 504 -18.91 -31.55 28.85
N THR A 505 -18.66 -32.47 27.92
CA THR A 505 -17.31 -32.90 27.50
C THR A 505 -16.82 -32.23 26.20
N ARG A 506 -17.50 -31.18 25.72
CA ARG A 506 -17.05 -30.40 24.56
C ARG A 506 -16.70 -28.98 25.02
N LYS A 507 -15.60 -28.42 24.50
CA LYS A 507 -15.20 -27.03 24.80
C LYS A 507 -16.30 -26.03 24.41
N ILE A 508 -16.73 -25.23 25.38
CA ILE A 508 -17.70 -24.14 25.21
C ILE A 508 -16.92 -22.81 25.19
N ARG A 509 -17.14 -21.98 24.18
CA ARG A 509 -16.52 -20.67 24.01
C ARG A 509 -17.38 -19.59 24.68
N PHE A 510 -16.74 -18.78 25.53
CA PHE A 510 -17.32 -17.61 26.19
C PHE A 510 -16.66 -16.36 25.59
N ARG A 511 -17.41 -15.62 24.78
CA ARG A 511 -16.97 -14.38 24.13
C ARG A 511 -17.45 -13.16 24.89
N SER A 512 -16.56 -12.20 25.13
CA SER A 512 -16.92 -10.89 25.67
C SER A 512 -17.99 -10.21 24.82
N SER A 513 -18.98 -9.58 25.46
CA SER A 513 -20.05 -8.84 24.80
C SER A 513 -20.39 -7.58 25.59
N THR A 514 -19.77 -6.45 25.26
CA THR A 514 -20.03 -5.16 25.96
C THR A 514 -21.01 -4.28 25.20
N ASN A 515 -21.67 -3.32 25.86
CA ASN A 515 -22.49 -2.30 25.17
C ASN A 515 -21.69 -1.12 24.61
N VAL A 516 -20.36 -1.20 24.67
CA VAL A 516 -19.43 -0.18 24.13
C VAL A 516 -18.79 -0.65 22.81
N GLU A 517 -18.80 -1.94 22.54
CA GLU A 517 -18.22 -2.54 21.32
C GLU A 517 -19.27 -2.82 20.24
N ASP A 518 -18.80 -3.19 19.05
CA ASP A 518 -19.61 -3.57 17.89
C ASP A 518 -20.73 -2.57 17.53
N SER A 519 -20.45 -1.30 17.81
CA SER A 519 -21.22 -0.16 17.29
C SER A 519 -20.57 0.37 16.02
N ALA A 520 -21.32 1.14 15.23
CA ALA A 520 -20.76 1.81 14.05
C ALA A 520 -19.51 2.62 14.41
N VAL A 521 -19.54 3.36 15.53
CA VAL A 521 -18.50 4.34 15.90
C VAL A 521 -17.31 3.69 16.60
N PHE A 522 -17.49 2.50 17.20
CA PHE A 522 -16.46 1.81 17.94
C PHE A 522 -16.64 0.30 17.91
N THR A 523 -15.68 -0.39 17.30
CA THR A 523 -15.73 -1.85 17.14
C THR A 523 -15.32 -2.60 18.40
N GLY A 524 -14.40 -2.05 19.20
CA GLY A 524 -13.81 -2.75 20.35
C GLY A 524 -12.99 -3.99 19.99
N ALA A 525 -12.64 -4.19 18.71
CA ALA A 525 -11.86 -5.34 18.26
C ALA A 525 -10.48 -5.37 18.96
N GLY A 526 -10.10 -6.55 19.48
CA GLY A 526 -8.84 -6.75 20.18
C GLY A 526 -8.76 -6.15 21.59
N LEU A 527 -9.84 -5.57 22.14
CA LEU A 527 -9.81 -5.00 23.51
C LEU A 527 -10.10 -6.02 24.60
N TYR A 528 -10.94 -6.99 24.30
CA TYR A 528 -11.48 -7.94 25.27
C TYR A 528 -11.19 -9.38 24.85
N ASP A 529 -11.00 -10.24 25.83
CA ASP A 529 -10.59 -11.62 25.60
C ASP A 529 -11.78 -12.57 25.61
N SER A 530 -11.65 -13.65 24.84
CA SER A 530 -12.59 -14.76 24.83
C SER A 530 -11.90 -16.04 25.28
N TYR A 531 -12.57 -16.84 26.11
CA TYR A 531 -11.98 -18.05 26.70
C TYR A 531 -12.89 -19.25 26.48
N SER A 532 -12.29 -20.43 26.35
CA SER A 532 -13.04 -21.69 26.30
C SER A 532 -13.04 -22.35 27.68
N GLY A 533 -14.17 -22.97 28.04
CA GLY A 533 -14.37 -23.70 29.28
C GLY A 533 -14.93 -25.11 29.05
N CYS A 534 -14.70 -26.00 30.01
CA CYS A 534 -15.21 -27.36 30.07
C CYS A 534 -16.21 -27.49 31.21
N LEU A 535 -17.45 -27.87 30.92
CA LEU A 535 -18.47 -28.01 31.95
C LEU A 535 -18.24 -29.28 32.79
N ALA A 536 -17.70 -30.34 32.20
CA ALA A 536 -17.40 -31.57 32.94
C ALA A 536 -16.38 -31.35 34.06
N ASP A 537 -15.40 -30.45 33.87
CA ASP A 537 -14.41 -30.08 34.89
C ASP A 537 -15.08 -29.45 36.13
N ASP A 538 -16.16 -28.67 35.97
CA ASP A 538 -16.87 -28.09 37.13
C ASP A 538 -17.88 -29.07 37.77
N GLN A 539 -18.09 -30.24 37.18
CA GLN A 539 -19.10 -31.23 37.59
C GLN A 539 -18.50 -32.52 38.14
N ASP A 540 -17.18 -32.70 38.02
CA ASP A 540 -16.53 -33.90 38.50
C ASP A 540 -16.21 -33.83 40.01
N ALA A 541 -15.35 -34.72 40.50
CA ALA A 541 -15.15 -34.93 41.93
C ALA A 541 -13.93 -34.18 42.49
N ASP A 542 -13.19 -33.46 41.66
CA ASP A 542 -11.99 -32.76 42.09
C ASP A 542 -11.85 -31.38 41.43
N ASP A 543 -10.75 -30.70 41.74
CA ASP A 543 -10.36 -29.43 41.11
C ASP A 543 -8.97 -29.60 40.44
N ALA A 544 -8.56 -30.85 40.17
CA ALA A 544 -7.23 -31.25 39.72
C ALA A 544 -7.25 -31.81 38.29
N GLY A 545 -6.53 -31.16 37.38
CA GLY A 545 -6.50 -31.58 35.98
C GLY A 545 -5.93 -32.99 35.73
N PRO A 546 -5.97 -33.47 34.47
CA PRO A 546 -6.14 -32.67 33.26
C PRO A 546 -7.61 -32.34 32.94
N SER A 547 -7.82 -31.32 32.08
CA SER A 547 -9.17 -30.97 31.62
C SER A 547 -9.82 -32.13 30.86
N LEU A 548 -11.09 -32.42 31.15
CA LEU A 548 -11.87 -33.48 30.51
C LEU A 548 -12.25 -33.15 29.06
N CYS A 549 -12.21 -31.87 28.69
CA CYS A 549 -12.41 -31.41 27.32
C CYS A 549 -11.09 -31.22 26.55
N ASP A 550 -9.94 -31.32 27.24
CA ASP A 550 -8.60 -31.20 26.65
C ASP A 550 -7.55 -31.92 27.50
N ALA A 551 -7.27 -33.17 27.14
CA ALA A 551 -6.30 -33.98 27.88
C ALA A 551 -4.86 -33.43 27.84
N GLY A 552 -4.55 -32.49 26.93
CA GLY A 552 -3.25 -31.82 26.86
C GLY A 552 -3.08 -30.74 27.95
N GLU A 553 -4.18 -30.26 28.52
CA GLU A 553 -4.18 -29.23 29.56
C GLU A 553 -4.10 -29.87 30.94
N ALA A 554 -2.94 -29.76 31.59
CA ALA A 554 -2.66 -30.40 32.89
C ALA A 554 -3.51 -29.87 34.06
N SER A 555 -4.20 -28.75 33.88
CA SER A 555 -5.10 -28.17 34.87
C SER A 555 -6.51 -28.08 34.30
N GLU A 556 -7.52 -28.22 35.15
CA GLU A 556 -8.90 -27.99 34.77
C GLU A 556 -9.12 -26.62 34.12
N ARG A 557 -10.08 -26.61 33.21
CA ARG A 557 -10.49 -25.47 32.40
C ARG A 557 -11.99 -25.24 32.56
N GLY A 558 -12.51 -25.26 33.79
CA GLY A 558 -13.94 -25.02 34.09
C GLY A 558 -14.57 -23.77 33.44
N VAL A 559 -15.88 -23.80 33.19
CA VAL A 559 -16.68 -22.69 32.67
C VAL A 559 -16.66 -21.47 33.59
N PHE A 560 -16.66 -21.64 34.91
CA PHE A 560 -16.61 -20.50 35.85
C PHE A 560 -15.24 -19.82 35.85
N ARG A 561 -14.17 -20.57 35.58
CA ARG A 561 -12.85 -19.99 35.32
C ARG A 561 -12.89 -19.17 34.02
N ALA A 562 -13.47 -19.70 32.94
CA ALA A 562 -13.58 -18.99 31.67
C ALA A 562 -14.33 -17.66 31.82
N ILE A 563 -15.49 -17.65 32.48
CA ILE A 563 -16.28 -16.42 32.69
C ILE A 563 -15.51 -15.38 33.52
N ARG A 564 -14.82 -15.78 34.60
CA ARG A 564 -13.97 -14.85 35.39
C ARG A 564 -12.89 -14.20 34.52
N LYS A 565 -12.26 -14.96 33.62
CA LYS A 565 -11.25 -14.39 32.72
C LYS A 565 -11.86 -13.44 31.69
N VAL A 566 -13.05 -13.73 31.16
CA VAL A 566 -13.79 -12.79 30.30
C VAL A 566 -14.10 -11.50 31.07
N TYR A 567 -14.59 -11.60 32.30
CA TYR A 567 -14.87 -10.45 33.17
C TYR A 567 -13.60 -9.64 33.50
N ALA A 568 -12.48 -10.31 33.76
CA ALA A 568 -11.20 -9.65 33.98
C ALA A 568 -10.74 -8.85 32.74
N SER A 569 -11.02 -9.36 31.54
CA SER A 569 -10.64 -8.69 30.29
C SER A 569 -11.32 -7.34 30.08
N PHE A 570 -12.43 -7.07 30.76
CA PHE A 570 -13.03 -5.73 30.79
C PHE A 570 -12.01 -4.66 31.23
N TYR A 571 -11.08 -5.05 32.10
CA TYR A 571 -10.00 -4.22 32.63
C TYR A 571 -8.65 -4.51 31.96
N ASN A 572 -8.62 -5.02 30.72
CA ASN A 572 -7.39 -5.04 29.92
C ASN A 572 -6.89 -3.62 29.67
N ASP A 573 -5.57 -3.46 29.50
CA ASP A 573 -4.92 -2.14 29.49
C ASP A 573 -5.49 -1.24 28.39
N ASN A 574 -5.56 -1.74 27.15
CA ASN A 574 -6.16 -1.01 26.02
C ASN A 574 -7.67 -0.81 26.18
N ALA A 575 -8.38 -1.76 26.80
CA ALA A 575 -9.83 -1.66 27.02
C ALA A 575 -10.20 -0.55 28.02
N PHE A 576 -9.43 -0.41 29.09
CA PHE A 576 -9.61 0.68 30.05
C PHE A 576 -9.15 2.01 29.45
N LEU A 577 -7.99 2.05 28.77
CA LEU A 577 -7.51 3.27 28.11
C LEU A 577 -8.49 3.83 27.09
N ALA A 578 -9.11 2.96 26.29
CA ALA A 578 -10.16 3.38 25.37
C ALA A 578 -11.33 4.02 26.13
N ARG A 579 -11.85 3.36 27.17
CA ARG A 579 -12.96 3.92 27.97
C ARG A 579 -12.58 5.26 28.62
N LEU A 580 -11.34 5.39 29.11
CA LEU A 580 -10.82 6.64 29.67
C LEU A 580 -10.70 7.75 28.61
N LEU A 581 -10.23 7.43 27.40
CA LEU A 581 -10.09 8.36 26.28
C LEU A 581 -11.44 8.93 25.82
N TYR A 582 -12.46 8.08 25.73
CA TYR A 582 -13.83 8.47 25.32
C TYR A 582 -14.68 8.98 26.49
N GLY A 583 -14.13 9.04 27.71
CA GLY A 583 -14.85 9.51 28.89
C GLY A 583 -16.06 8.64 29.27
N VAL A 584 -15.99 7.35 28.99
CA VAL A 584 -17.07 6.39 29.26
C VAL A 584 -17.29 6.23 30.75
N ASN A 585 -18.54 6.41 31.20
CA ASN A 585 -18.94 6.13 32.57
C ASN A 585 -19.07 4.62 32.79
N GLU A 586 -18.24 4.02 33.63
CA GLU A 586 -18.27 2.57 33.90
C GLU A 586 -19.60 2.07 34.49
N ASP A 587 -20.37 2.92 35.14
CA ASP A 587 -21.68 2.54 35.70
C ASP A 587 -22.75 2.30 34.61
N GLU A 588 -22.54 2.87 33.41
CA GLU A 588 -23.44 2.76 32.27
C GLU A 588 -23.09 1.59 31.36
N VAL A 589 -22.02 0.86 31.64
CA VAL A 589 -21.50 -0.19 30.76
C VAL A 589 -21.26 -1.50 31.50
N GLY A 590 -21.29 -2.61 30.78
CA GLY A 590 -21.16 -3.94 31.37
C GLY A 590 -20.52 -4.96 30.43
N MET A 591 -20.22 -6.13 30.99
CA MET A 591 -19.69 -7.27 30.25
C MET A 591 -20.72 -8.40 30.25
N GLY A 592 -21.49 -8.50 29.18
CA GLY A 592 -22.27 -9.69 28.84
C GLY A 592 -21.35 -10.75 28.24
N VAL A 593 -21.88 -11.94 28.03
CA VAL A 593 -21.08 -13.06 27.49
C VAL A 593 -21.87 -13.84 26.46
N LEU A 594 -21.40 -13.86 25.21
CA LEU A 594 -21.94 -14.72 24.15
C LEU A 594 -21.30 -16.13 24.28
N VAL A 595 -22.14 -17.15 24.37
CA VAL A 595 -21.76 -18.53 24.67
C VAL A 595 -22.15 -19.44 23.50
N HIS A 596 -21.18 -20.09 22.88
CA HIS A 596 -21.38 -21.06 21.79
C HIS A 596 -20.30 -22.15 21.83
N TYR A 597 -20.35 -23.19 21.00
CA TYR A 597 -19.28 -24.19 20.99
C TYR A 597 -17.96 -23.64 20.43
N SER A 598 -16.83 -24.13 20.93
CA SER A 598 -15.53 -23.82 20.32
C SER A 598 -15.39 -24.50 18.95
N TYR A 599 -14.66 -23.86 18.05
CA TYR A 599 -14.20 -24.43 16.78
C TYR A 599 -12.83 -25.07 17.03
N PRO A 600 -12.69 -26.40 16.95
CA PRO A 600 -11.40 -27.04 17.14
C PRO A 600 -10.51 -26.79 15.92
N ASP A 601 -9.27 -26.35 16.15
CA ASP A 601 -8.31 -26.00 15.11
C ASP A 601 -8.10 -27.14 14.11
N GLU A 602 -8.08 -28.40 14.57
CA GLU A 602 -7.93 -29.57 13.69
C GLU A 602 -9.08 -29.77 12.69
N ASN A 603 -10.21 -29.11 12.91
CA ASN A 603 -11.39 -29.16 12.06
C ASN A 603 -11.57 -27.92 11.18
N GLU A 604 -10.74 -26.89 11.36
CA GLU A 604 -10.79 -25.69 10.52
C GLU A 604 -10.13 -26.00 9.17
N MET A 605 -10.88 -25.84 8.08
CA MET A 605 -10.36 -25.91 6.72
C MET A 605 -9.90 -24.53 6.26
N ALA A 606 -10.62 -23.49 6.67
CA ALA A 606 -10.26 -22.10 6.45
C ALA A 606 -10.86 -21.22 7.55
N ASN A 607 -10.24 -20.09 7.83
CA ASN A 607 -10.80 -19.03 8.65
C ASN A 607 -10.62 -17.69 7.93
N GLY A 608 -11.55 -16.76 8.14
CA GLY A 608 -11.49 -15.50 7.43
C GLY A 608 -12.37 -14.41 8.01
N VAL A 609 -12.15 -13.22 7.46
CA VAL A 609 -12.97 -12.05 7.67
C VAL A 609 -13.44 -11.49 6.34
N ALA A 610 -14.59 -10.84 6.34
CA ALA A 610 -15.16 -10.25 5.15
C ALA A 610 -15.70 -8.87 5.44
N THR A 611 -15.56 -7.95 4.48
CA THR A 611 -16.29 -6.70 4.48
C THR A 611 -17.31 -6.69 3.35
N LEU A 612 -18.48 -6.10 3.59
CA LEU A 612 -19.50 -5.82 2.59
C LEU A 612 -19.84 -4.33 2.66
N SER A 613 -19.47 -3.57 1.64
CA SER A 613 -19.83 -2.16 1.51
C SER A 613 -21.04 -1.98 0.60
N HIS A 614 -22.02 -1.22 1.07
CA HIS A 614 -23.15 -0.78 0.26
C HIS A 614 -23.07 0.73 0.03
N ALA A 615 -22.93 1.12 -1.24
CA ALA A 615 -22.98 2.52 -1.64
C ALA A 615 -24.42 2.90 -2.05
N ALA A 616 -24.87 4.06 -1.58
CA ALA A 616 -26.19 4.58 -1.92
C ALA A 616 -26.32 4.80 -3.44
N ALA A 617 -27.49 4.50 -3.99
CA ALA A 617 -27.79 4.75 -5.39
C ALA A 617 -27.64 6.25 -5.73
N SER A 618 -26.97 6.55 -6.84
CA SER A 618 -26.87 7.91 -7.40
C SER A 618 -27.87 8.08 -8.56
N PRO A 619 -28.28 9.31 -8.92
CA PRO A 619 -29.23 9.52 -10.02
C PRO A 619 -28.72 8.91 -11.34
N GLY A 620 -29.34 7.81 -11.76
CA GLY A 620 -28.97 7.06 -12.98
C GLY A 620 -28.08 5.84 -12.76
N GLU A 621 -27.64 5.56 -11.52
CA GLU A 621 -26.79 4.42 -11.16
C GLU A 621 -27.43 3.64 -9.99
N PRO A 622 -27.60 2.31 -10.10
CA PRO A 622 -28.06 1.50 -8.98
C PRO A 622 -27.05 1.53 -7.83
N GLY A 623 -27.50 1.29 -6.59
CA GLY A 623 -26.59 1.06 -5.48
C GLY A 623 -25.72 -0.17 -5.76
N THR A 624 -24.47 -0.14 -5.30
CA THR A 624 -23.49 -1.20 -5.58
C THR A 624 -23.06 -1.87 -4.28
N ASP A 625 -23.03 -3.19 -4.30
CA ASP A 625 -22.46 -4.02 -3.25
C ASP A 625 -21.08 -4.50 -3.69
N GLU A 626 -20.10 -4.33 -2.82
CA GLU A 626 -18.75 -4.87 -2.97
C GLU A 626 -18.43 -5.66 -1.71
N ILE A 627 -18.01 -6.92 -1.91
CA ILE A 627 -17.58 -7.82 -0.85
C ILE A 627 -16.08 -8.06 -1.00
N LYS A 628 -15.32 -7.90 0.08
CA LYS A 628 -13.92 -8.29 0.14
C LYS A 628 -13.76 -9.42 1.14
N LEU A 629 -13.24 -10.55 0.68
CA LEU A 629 -12.95 -11.72 1.50
C LEU A 629 -11.44 -11.80 1.75
N VAL A 630 -11.05 -12.02 3.00
CA VAL A 630 -9.66 -12.27 3.40
C VAL A 630 -9.60 -13.59 4.16
N THR A 631 -8.90 -14.58 3.59
CA THR A 631 -9.01 -15.99 4.01
C THR A 631 -7.64 -16.59 4.29
N GLN A 632 -7.51 -17.34 5.38
CA GLN A 632 -6.35 -18.18 5.67
C GLN A 632 -6.68 -19.66 5.70
N LEU A 633 -5.68 -20.47 5.33
CA LEU A 633 -5.74 -21.92 5.36
C LEU A 633 -5.73 -22.42 6.81
N GLY A 634 -6.61 -23.38 7.11
CA GLY A 634 -6.69 -23.98 8.44
C GLY A 634 -7.13 -22.99 9.53
N ALA A 635 -6.51 -23.11 10.70
CA ALA A 635 -6.75 -22.24 11.86
C ALA A 635 -5.78 -21.05 11.94
N THR A 636 -4.88 -20.87 10.97
CA THR A 636 -3.90 -19.77 10.96
C THR A 636 -4.62 -18.42 10.95
N SER A 637 -4.32 -17.56 11.92
CA SER A 637 -5.04 -16.29 12.06
C SER A 637 -4.90 -15.38 10.84
N VAL A 638 -6.01 -14.84 10.36
CA VAL A 638 -6.02 -13.75 9.36
C VAL A 638 -5.60 -12.41 9.96
N THR A 639 -5.90 -12.20 11.25
CA THR A 639 -5.65 -10.92 11.91
C THR A 639 -4.20 -10.80 12.39
N ASN A 640 -3.59 -11.92 12.80
CA ASN A 640 -2.21 -11.96 13.30
C ASN A 640 -1.51 -13.24 12.82
N PRO A 641 -1.16 -13.34 11.52
CA PRO A 641 -0.54 -14.54 10.96
C PRO A 641 0.85 -14.78 11.56
N GLU A 642 1.11 -16.00 12.03
CA GLU A 642 2.44 -16.40 12.47
C GLU A 642 3.39 -16.55 11.27
N GLY A 643 4.67 -16.22 11.46
CA GLY A 643 5.72 -16.42 10.45
C GLY A 643 5.55 -15.61 9.16
N GLY A 644 4.80 -14.51 9.18
CA GLY A 644 4.61 -13.64 8.01
C GLY A 644 3.68 -14.21 6.94
N ALA A 645 2.82 -15.16 7.28
CA ALA A 645 1.87 -15.72 6.33
C ALA A 645 0.91 -14.66 5.77
N LEU A 646 0.73 -14.62 4.45
CA LEU A 646 -0.24 -13.72 3.82
C LEU A 646 -1.55 -14.45 3.54
N PRO A 647 -2.71 -13.82 3.85
CA PRO A 647 -4.00 -14.37 3.50
C PRO A 647 -4.26 -14.25 2.00
N GLU A 648 -5.16 -15.07 1.51
CA GLU A 648 -5.76 -14.87 0.19
C GLU A 648 -6.79 -13.74 0.27
N VAL A 649 -6.80 -12.85 -0.71
CA VAL A 649 -7.74 -11.72 -0.81
C VAL A 649 -8.54 -11.84 -2.10
N VAL A 650 -9.87 -11.86 -1.98
CA VAL A 650 -10.81 -11.97 -3.10
C VAL A 650 -11.82 -10.84 -3.02
N ASP A 651 -11.91 -10.04 -4.08
CA ASP A 651 -12.98 -9.05 -4.22
C ASP A 651 -14.12 -9.65 -5.04
N ILE A 652 -15.35 -9.36 -4.62
CA ILE A 652 -16.57 -9.82 -5.26
C ILE A 652 -17.45 -8.60 -5.49
N SER A 653 -17.66 -8.25 -6.75
CA SER A 653 -18.58 -7.18 -7.14
C SER A 653 -19.84 -7.78 -7.74
N SER A 654 -20.98 -7.16 -7.42
CA SER A 654 -22.26 -7.51 -8.04
C SER A 654 -22.63 -6.47 -9.08
N TYR A 655 -22.77 -6.88 -10.35
CA TYR A 655 -23.24 -6.03 -11.42
C TYR A 655 -24.30 -6.76 -12.25
N ASP A 656 -25.47 -6.14 -12.44
CA ASP A 656 -26.61 -6.69 -13.19
C ASP A 656 -27.06 -8.09 -12.70
N GLY A 657 -26.96 -8.34 -11.39
CA GLY A 657 -27.32 -9.62 -10.77
C GLY A 657 -26.31 -10.75 -10.99
N GLN A 658 -25.15 -10.46 -11.59
CA GLN A 658 -24.03 -11.39 -11.74
C GLN A 658 -22.92 -11.00 -10.75
N ALA A 659 -22.41 -11.98 -10.00
CA ALA A 659 -21.25 -11.80 -9.13
C ALA A 659 -19.95 -12.08 -9.90
N TYR A 660 -19.04 -11.10 -9.91
CA TYR A 660 -17.72 -11.18 -10.52
C TYR A 660 -16.68 -11.27 -9.41
N LEU A 661 -15.90 -12.35 -9.40
CA LEU A 661 -14.85 -12.59 -8.42
C LEU A 661 -13.51 -12.21 -9.04
N SER A 662 -12.69 -11.51 -8.28
CA SER A 662 -11.31 -11.16 -8.63
C SER A 662 -10.41 -11.58 -7.48
N LEU A 663 -9.54 -12.55 -7.72
CA LEU A 663 -8.40 -12.78 -6.83
C LEU A 663 -7.52 -11.52 -6.87
N ARG A 664 -7.24 -10.93 -5.71
CA ARG A 664 -6.36 -9.76 -5.56
C ARG A 664 -4.98 -10.16 -5.06
N SER A 665 -4.92 -11.16 -4.19
CA SER A 665 -3.69 -11.73 -3.66
C SER A 665 -3.90 -13.21 -3.34
N GLY A 666 -2.95 -14.06 -3.69
CA GLY A 666 -2.91 -15.46 -3.24
C GLY A 666 -2.42 -15.57 -1.79
N SER A 667 -2.70 -16.70 -1.14
CA SER A 667 -2.12 -17.00 0.18
C SER A 667 -0.74 -17.61 0.05
N THR A 668 0.17 -17.29 0.97
CA THR A 668 1.48 -17.95 1.07
C THR A 668 1.40 -19.37 1.66
N LEU A 669 0.24 -19.77 2.19
CA LEU A 669 0.01 -21.10 2.78
C LEU A 669 -0.54 -22.13 1.79
N VAL A 670 -0.83 -21.72 0.56
CA VAL A 670 -1.25 -22.63 -0.51
C VAL A 670 -0.21 -22.64 -1.62
N PRO A 671 -0.06 -23.75 -2.36
CA PRO A 671 0.82 -23.77 -3.52
C PRO A 671 0.45 -22.67 -4.51
N LEU A 672 1.44 -22.08 -5.20
CA LEU A 672 1.20 -21.09 -6.25
C LEU A 672 0.13 -21.58 -7.25
N GLY A 673 -0.85 -20.74 -7.57
CA GLY A 673 -2.01 -21.09 -8.41
C GLY A 673 -3.12 -21.89 -7.69
N GLY A 674 -2.92 -22.27 -6.43
CA GLY A 674 -3.94 -22.84 -5.57
C GLY A 674 -4.75 -21.78 -4.83
N HIS A 675 -5.84 -22.23 -4.21
CA HIS A 675 -6.78 -21.39 -3.46
C HIS A 675 -7.01 -21.95 -2.06
N VAL A 676 -7.36 -21.08 -1.11
CA VAL A 676 -7.62 -21.49 0.29
C VAL A 676 -8.91 -22.30 0.41
N MET A 677 -9.94 -21.92 -0.35
CA MET A 677 -11.21 -22.63 -0.44
C MET A 677 -11.47 -23.07 -1.89
N GLU A 678 -12.54 -23.83 -2.13
CA GLU A 678 -12.88 -24.34 -3.46
C GLU A 678 -13.25 -23.17 -4.38
N TRP A 679 -12.43 -22.94 -5.40
CA TRP A 679 -12.60 -21.85 -6.37
C TRP A 679 -13.55 -22.27 -7.50
N GLU A 680 -14.64 -21.55 -7.81
CA GLU A 680 -15.21 -20.35 -7.17
C GLU A 680 -16.38 -20.66 -6.21
N SER A 681 -16.76 -21.94 -6.06
CA SER A 681 -18.04 -22.31 -5.46
C SER A 681 -18.17 -21.89 -4.00
N ASP A 682 -17.12 -22.02 -3.19
CA ASP A 682 -17.17 -21.66 -1.77
C ASP A 682 -17.29 -20.15 -1.58
N TYR A 683 -16.50 -19.37 -2.34
CA TYR A 683 -16.52 -17.91 -2.28
C TYR A 683 -17.89 -17.36 -2.67
N ARG A 684 -18.51 -17.93 -3.71
CA ARG A 684 -19.88 -17.57 -4.13
C ARG A 684 -20.92 -17.98 -3.08
N ALA A 685 -20.79 -19.14 -2.47
CA ALA A 685 -21.69 -19.60 -1.41
C ALA A 685 -21.59 -18.69 -0.17
N LEU A 686 -20.38 -18.32 0.24
CA LEU A 686 -20.13 -17.39 1.33
C LEU A 686 -20.69 -16.00 1.02
N ALA A 687 -20.43 -15.43 -0.16
CA ALA A 687 -21.01 -14.16 -0.57
C ALA A 687 -22.55 -14.17 -0.48
N GLY A 688 -23.18 -15.29 -0.87
CA GLY A 688 -24.62 -15.48 -0.72
C GLY A 688 -25.11 -15.53 0.73
N LEU A 689 -24.30 -16.05 1.68
CA LEU A 689 -24.58 -15.98 3.11
C LEU A 689 -24.51 -14.54 3.62
N LEU A 690 -23.43 -13.81 3.29
CA LEU A 690 -23.23 -12.43 3.72
C LEU A 690 -24.34 -11.50 3.20
N GLY A 691 -24.77 -11.69 1.94
CA GLY A 691 -25.89 -10.94 1.37
C GLY A 691 -27.23 -11.19 2.06
N ARG A 692 -27.49 -12.40 2.59
CA ARG A 692 -28.69 -12.66 3.41
C ARG A 692 -28.63 -11.93 4.75
N VAL A 693 -27.46 -11.91 5.38
CA VAL A 693 -27.24 -11.14 6.61
C VAL A 693 -27.42 -9.64 6.35
N GLN A 694 -26.88 -9.12 5.25
CA GLN A 694 -27.08 -7.73 4.80
C GLN A 694 -28.57 -7.41 4.65
N GLN A 695 -29.33 -8.28 3.98
CA GLN A 695 -30.77 -8.06 3.80
C GLN A 695 -31.49 -7.93 5.15
N ARG A 696 -31.21 -8.84 6.10
CA ARG A 696 -31.78 -8.79 7.45
C ARG A 696 -31.34 -7.53 8.21
N PHE A 697 -30.10 -7.08 8.03
CA PHE A 697 -29.59 -5.84 8.59
C PHE A 697 -30.36 -4.61 8.09
N VAL A 698 -30.64 -4.52 6.79
CA VAL A 698 -31.45 -3.44 6.20
C VAL A 698 -32.88 -3.47 6.73
N GLU A 699 -33.48 -4.66 6.89
CA GLU A 699 -34.80 -4.81 7.50
C GLU A 699 -34.83 -4.33 8.96
N ALA A 700 -33.76 -4.58 9.72
CA ALA A 700 -33.60 -4.08 11.09
C ALA A 700 -33.29 -2.57 11.14
N HIS A 701 -32.70 -2.00 10.08
CA HIS A 701 -32.25 -0.60 10.02
C HIS A 701 -32.75 0.11 8.74
N PRO A 702 -34.08 0.27 8.54
CA PRO A 702 -34.65 0.75 7.27
C PRO A 702 -34.27 2.19 6.88
N GLY A 703 -33.67 2.96 7.79
CA GLY A 703 -33.18 4.32 7.53
C GLY A 703 -31.77 4.39 6.96
N LYS A 704 -31.02 3.29 6.88
CA LYS A 704 -29.63 3.28 6.41
C LYS A 704 -29.56 3.09 4.91
N THR A 705 -28.98 4.07 4.21
CA THR A 705 -28.80 4.08 2.75
C THR A 705 -27.39 3.76 2.30
N SER A 706 -26.42 3.80 3.22
CA SER A 706 -25.02 3.45 2.98
C SER A 706 -24.45 2.89 4.27
N TYR A 707 -23.69 1.80 4.19
CA TYR A 707 -23.13 1.11 5.36
C TYR A 707 -21.99 0.18 4.95
N LEU A 708 -21.17 -0.19 5.92
CA LEU A 708 -20.14 -1.22 5.81
C LEU A 708 -20.38 -2.27 6.88
N LEU A 709 -20.51 -3.53 6.48
CA LEU A 709 -20.64 -4.66 7.40
C LEU A 709 -19.32 -5.44 7.42
N ASP A 710 -18.84 -5.74 8.62
CA ASP A 710 -17.67 -6.59 8.89
C ASP A 710 -18.16 -7.94 9.43
N TYR A 711 -17.60 -9.02 8.93
CA TYR A 711 -17.97 -10.39 9.25
C TYR A 711 -16.75 -11.22 9.62
N GLU A 712 -16.94 -12.14 10.56
CA GLU A 712 -16.01 -13.25 10.80
C GLU A 712 -16.64 -14.56 10.31
N TYR A 713 -15.88 -15.39 9.62
CA TYR A 713 -16.35 -16.68 9.13
C TYR A 713 -15.27 -17.77 9.23
N LYS A 714 -15.73 -19.02 9.13
CA LYS A 714 -14.90 -20.22 9.04
C LYS A 714 -15.48 -21.20 8.02
N LYS A 715 -14.62 -22.05 7.47
CA LYS A 715 -15.00 -23.28 6.79
C LYS A 715 -14.57 -24.46 7.67
N MET A 716 -15.52 -25.25 8.15
CA MET A 716 -15.31 -26.36 9.08
C MET A 716 -15.44 -27.70 8.36
N LYS A 717 -14.68 -28.73 8.76
CA LYS A 717 -14.88 -30.10 8.26
C LYS A 717 -16.33 -30.58 8.50
N PRO A 718 -16.97 -31.24 7.52
CA PRO A 718 -16.44 -31.70 6.23
C PRO A 718 -16.64 -30.72 5.04
N GLY A 719 -16.83 -29.42 5.29
CA GLY A 719 -16.97 -28.37 4.26
C GLY A 719 -18.02 -27.29 4.57
N GLU A 720 -18.46 -27.19 5.82
CA GLU A 720 -19.53 -26.28 6.26
C GLU A 720 -19.03 -24.84 6.41
N LEU A 721 -19.72 -23.88 5.81
CA LEU A 721 -19.46 -22.45 5.99
C LEU A 721 -20.22 -21.94 7.20
N VAL A 722 -19.51 -21.31 8.14
CA VAL A 722 -20.07 -20.76 9.37
C VAL A 722 -19.70 -19.28 9.46
N VAL A 723 -20.70 -18.41 9.64
CA VAL A 723 -20.50 -17.00 9.97
C VAL A 723 -20.73 -16.84 11.47
N LYS A 724 -19.73 -16.28 12.16
CA LYS A 724 -19.67 -16.28 13.63
C LYS A 724 -19.74 -14.89 14.25
N GLN A 725 -19.69 -13.84 13.45
CA GLN A 725 -19.88 -12.47 13.87
C GLN A 725 -20.29 -11.61 12.68
N VAL A 726 -21.12 -10.60 12.96
CA VAL A 726 -21.39 -9.47 12.06
C VAL A 726 -21.44 -8.20 12.90
N ARG A 727 -20.95 -7.10 12.35
CA ARG A 727 -21.09 -5.76 12.92
C ARG A 727 -21.06 -4.72 11.83
N GLU A 728 -21.65 -3.56 12.11
CA GLU A 728 -21.47 -2.38 11.28
C GLU A 728 -20.18 -1.67 11.67
N VAL A 729 -19.47 -1.16 10.67
CA VAL A 729 -18.31 -0.27 10.83
C VAL A 729 -18.63 1.08 10.21
N SER A 730 -18.25 2.17 10.88
CA SER A 730 -18.45 3.52 10.34
C SER A 730 -17.71 3.67 9.01
N LEU A 731 -18.41 4.27 8.05
CA LEU A 731 -17.78 4.79 6.85
C LEU A 731 -16.96 6.04 7.22
N PRO A 732 -15.81 6.28 6.57
CA PRO A 732 -15.06 7.50 6.78
C PRO A 732 -15.92 8.74 6.50
N ASP A 733 -15.89 9.74 7.38
CA ASP A 733 -16.58 11.00 7.12
C ASP A 733 -15.87 11.78 6.01
N THR A 734 -16.50 11.86 4.86
CA THR A 734 -16.02 12.54 3.65
C THR A 734 -16.62 13.93 3.47
N THR A 735 -17.38 14.43 4.44
CA THR A 735 -17.98 15.77 4.41
C THR A 735 -16.95 16.83 4.79
N PRO A 736 -16.57 17.76 3.88
CA PRO A 736 -15.59 18.79 4.20
C PRO A 736 -16.07 19.68 5.35
N SER A 737 -15.31 19.69 6.46
CA SER A 737 -15.69 20.42 7.69
C SER A 737 -14.49 20.94 8.49
N LEU A 738 -13.29 20.42 8.26
CA LEU A 738 -12.08 20.84 8.94
C LEU A 738 -11.39 22.00 8.20
N THR A 739 -11.00 23.04 8.92
CA THR A 739 -10.07 24.04 8.40
C THR A 739 -8.69 23.39 8.23
N PRO A 740 -8.07 23.45 7.05
CA PRO A 740 -6.74 22.88 6.84
C PRO A 740 -5.68 23.60 7.68
N TYR A 741 -4.67 22.88 8.12
CA TYR A 741 -3.46 23.38 8.74
C TYR A 741 -2.29 23.16 7.79
N LEU A 742 -1.78 24.24 7.21
CA LEU A 742 -0.57 24.21 6.40
C LEU A 742 0.62 24.07 7.35
N LEU A 743 1.40 23.01 7.18
CA LEU A 743 2.67 22.79 7.89
C LEU A 743 3.83 23.15 6.97
N ASP A 744 4.83 23.85 7.52
CA ASP A 744 6.06 24.15 6.78
C ASP A 744 6.86 22.88 6.44
N ASP A 745 6.86 22.58 5.15
CA ASP A 745 7.63 21.54 4.50
C ASP A 745 8.44 22.20 3.38
N PRO A 746 9.62 22.76 3.70
CA PRO A 746 10.40 23.52 2.72
C PRO A 746 10.73 22.67 1.49
N ARG A 747 10.55 23.26 0.31
CA ARG A 747 10.81 22.57 -0.98
C ARG A 747 11.76 23.36 -1.85
N GLU A 748 12.61 22.65 -2.56
CA GLU A 748 13.31 23.17 -3.73
C GLU A 748 12.59 22.68 -4.99
N VAL A 749 12.05 23.62 -5.77
CA VAL A 749 11.28 23.34 -6.99
C VAL A 749 11.85 24.12 -8.16
N CYS A 750 11.77 23.54 -9.34
CA CYS A 750 12.30 24.12 -10.57
C CYS A 750 11.21 24.15 -11.64
N THR A 751 11.40 24.98 -12.67
CA THR A 751 10.58 24.92 -13.90
C THR A 751 10.55 23.48 -14.43
N PHE A 752 9.35 22.91 -14.48
CA PHE A 752 9.10 21.56 -14.96
C PHE A 752 9.28 21.53 -16.47
N GLN A 753 10.35 20.89 -16.94
CA GLN A 753 10.70 20.77 -18.34
C GLN A 753 10.06 19.51 -18.95
N GLY A 754 8.74 19.56 -19.08
CA GLY A 754 7.88 18.54 -19.69
C GLY A 754 6.89 19.15 -20.68
N GLU A 755 5.74 18.51 -20.89
CA GLU A 755 4.77 18.91 -21.94
C GLU A 755 4.03 20.24 -21.63
N PHE A 756 4.00 20.69 -20.37
CA PHE A 756 3.30 21.90 -19.95
C PHE A 756 4.03 23.18 -20.40
N GLY A 757 3.27 24.12 -20.97
CA GLY A 757 3.82 25.34 -21.57
C GLY A 757 4.56 25.06 -22.89
N ASP A 758 4.96 26.13 -23.57
CA ASP A 758 5.88 26.03 -24.69
C ASP A 758 7.35 26.17 -24.21
N VAL A 759 8.29 25.83 -25.09
CA VAL A 759 9.73 25.88 -24.78
C VAL A 759 10.22 27.29 -24.42
N PHE A 760 9.59 28.33 -24.98
CA PHE A 760 9.98 29.72 -24.76
C PHE A 760 9.53 30.20 -23.39
N ALA A 761 8.31 29.87 -22.97
CA ALA A 761 7.84 30.09 -21.61
C ALA A 761 8.73 29.33 -20.61
N ASN A 762 9.02 28.04 -20.87
CA ASN A 762 9.91 27.22 -20.03
C ASN A 762 11.34 27.79 -19.92
N HIS A 763 11.79 28.56 -20.92
CA HIS A 763 13.09 29.21 -20.92
C HIS A 763 13.08 30.61 -20.28
N ARG A 764 12.12 31.47 -20.62
CA ARG A 764 11.99 32.82 -20.07
C ARG A 764 11.61 32.83 -18.60
N LEU A 765 10.69 31.96 -18.18
CA LEU A 765 10.27 31.82 -16.78
C LEU A 765 11.11 30.77 -16.03
N LYS A 766 12.32 30.48 -16.52
CA LYS A 766 13.15 29.47 -15.89
C LYS A 766 13.57 29.89 -14.50
N VAL A 767 13.18 29.08 -13.52
CA VAL A 767 13.40 29.35 -12.11
C VAL A 767 13.90 28.11 -11.39
N ARG A 768 14.72 28.34 -10.37
CA ARG A 768 14.97 27.43 -9.26
C ARG A 768 14.54 28.15 -7.99
N ALA A 769 13.53 27.61 -7.31
CA ALA A 769 12.85 28.23 -6.20
C ALA A 769 13.05 27.40 -4.92
N ARG A 770 13.47 28.04 -3.83
CA ARG A 770 13.45 27.47 -2.47
C ARG A 770 12.30 28.13 -1.73
N LEU A 771 11.31 27.33 -1.35
CA LEU A 771 10.04 27.81 -0.82
C LEU A 771 9.82 27.26 0.58
N SER A 772 9.49 28.13 1.53
CA SER A 772 9.04 27.78 2.87
C SER A 772 7.73 28.51 3.18
N THR A 773 6.79 27.79 3.78
CA THR A 773 5.46 28.29 4.09
C THR A 773 5.34 28.71 5.54
N LYS A 774 4.37 29.57 5.84
CA LYS A 774 3.96 29.81 7.23
C LYS A 774 3.16 28.61 7.72
N SER A 775 3.51 28.08 8.88
CA SER A 775 2.65 27.10 9.54
C SER A 775 1.44 27.79 10.17
N ALA A 776 0.22 27.49 9.69
CA ALA A 776 -1.01 28.10 10.19
C ALA A 776 -2.27 27.37 9.69
N PHE A 777 -3.38 27.56 10.39
CA PHE A 777 -4.71 27.26 9.84
C PHE A 777 -5.03 28.17 8.65
N LEU A 778 -5.45 27.57 7.53
CA LEU A 778 -5.87 28.24 6.30
C LEU A 778 -7.27 28.88 6.43
N THR A 779 -7.41 29.78 7.39
CA THR A 779 -8.62 30.59 7.56
C THR A 779 -8.74 31.62 6.44
N PRO A 780 -9.94 32.20 6.19
CA PRO A 780 -10.09 33.29 5.23
C PRO A 780 -9.16 34.48 5.49
N ALA A 781 -8.77 34.72 6.75
CA ALA A 781 -7.80 35.77 7.09
C ALA A 781 -6.36 35.39 6.71
N ALA A 782 -5.97 34.13 6.90
CA ALA A 782 -4.65 33.63 6.50
C ALA A 782 -4.49 33.63 4.97
N LEU A 783 -5.52 33.14 4.27
CA LEU A 783 -5.61 33.11 2.80
C LEU A 783 -5.71 34.51 2.16
N GLY A 784 -5.99 35.56 2.94
CA GLY A 784 -5.91 36.94 2.48
C GLY A 784 -4.49 37.50 2.36
N SER A 785 -3.46 36.69 2.63
CA SER A 785 -2.05 37.06 2.59
C SER A 785 -1.18 35.92 2.06
N THR A 786 0.06 36.22 1.68
CA THR A 786 1.01 35.21 1.19
C THR A 786 1.11 34.00 2.13
N LEU A 787 1.07 32.80 1.55
CA LEU A 787 1.31 31.54 2.25
C LEU A 787 2.79 31.36 2.62
N PHE A 788 3.69 32.05 1.92
CA PHE A 788 5.13 31.86 2.07
C PHE A 788 5.68 32.69 3.23
N ALA A 789 6.44 32.04 4.10
CA ALA A 789 7.23 32.71 5.12
C ALA A 789 8.50 33.31 4.49
N ASP A 790 9.16 32.51 3.66
CA ASP A 790 10.36 32.87 2.91
C ASP A 790 10.34 32.18 1.54
N ALA A 791 10.77 32.89 0.52
CA ALA A 791 10.95 32.33 -0.82
C ALA A 791 12.22 32.92 -1.44
N THR A 792 13.06 32.05 -2.01
CA THR A 792 14.22 32.44 -2.83
C THR A 792 13.99 31.96 -4.26
N LEU A 793 13.95 32.87 -5.22
CA LEU A 793 13.85 32.58 -6.65
C LEU A 793 15.17 32.94 -7.33
N ASP A 794 15.88 31.94 -7.85
CA ASP A 794 16.94 32.12 -8.84
C ASP A 794 16.27 32.02 -10.22
N TYR A 795 16.02 33.16 -10.87
CA TYR A 795 15.17 33.27 -12.07
C TYR A 795 15.83 34.10 -13.17
N VAL A 796 15.36 33.95 -14.42
CA VAL A 796 15.86 34.73 -15.56
C VAL A 796 15.24 36.12 -15.57
N SER A 797 16.08 37.15 -15.48
CA SER A 797 15.71 38.57 -15.51
C SER A 797 16.63 39.32 -16.47
N GLY A 798 16.07 40.02 -17.46
CA GLY A 798 16.84 40.87 -18.37
C GLY A 798 17.96 40.16 -19.14
N GLY A 799 17.89 38.84 -19.32
CA GLY A 799 18.93 38.03 -19.99
C GLY A 799 20.08 37.59 -19.08
N ALA A 800 19.94 37.69 -17.76
CA ALA A 800 20.85 37.15 -16.75
C ALA A 800 20.07 36.38 -15.68
N VAL A 801 20.76 35.60 -14.85
CA VAL A 801 20.15 34.99 -13.66
C VAL A 801 20.18 36.00 -12.51
N ALA A 802 19.02 36.31 -11.94
CA ALA A 802 18.85 37.15 -10.78
C ALA A 802 18.30 36.33 -9.59
N THR A 803 18.61 36.78 -8.37
CA THR A 803 18.09 36.18 -7.14
C THR A 803 17.15 37.15 -6.45
N LEU A 804 15.91 36.72 -6.20
CA LEU A 804 14.92 37.41 -5.37
C LEU A 804 14.71 36.59 -4.11
N THR A 805 14.80 37.19 -2.92
CA THR A 805 14.71 36.45 -1.64
C THR A 805 13.89 37.20 -0.60
N GLY A 806 13.37 36.48 0.39
CA GLY A 806 12.56 37.03 1.47
C GLY A 806 11.07 36.69 1.31
N SER A 807 10.23 37.25 2.19
CA SER A 807 8.78 37.08 2.09
C SER A 807 8.23 37.71 0.81
N PRO A 808 7.37 37.02 0.04
CA PRO A 808 6.75 37.58 -1.16
C PRO A 808 5.97 38.88 -0.94
N ALA A 809 5.43 39.09 0.25
CA ALA A 809 4.75 40.33 0.61
C ALA A 809 5.67 41.58 0.62
N ALA A 810 6.99 41.39 0.63
CA ALA A 810 7.99 42.45 0.61
C ALA A 810 8.69 42.61 -0.74
N TRP A 811 8.32 41.82 -1.76
CA TRP A 811 8.93 41.90 -3.08
C TRP A 811 8.56 43.19 -3.83
N PRO A 812 9.37 43.61 -4.84
CA PRO A 812 9.05 44.78 -5.64
C PRO A 812 7.68 44.66 -6.31
N GLY A 813 6.81 45.66 -6.13
CA GLY A 813 5.46 45.63 -6.67
C GLY A 813 4.56 44.53 -6.09
N ALA A 814 4.87 44.03 -4.89
CA ALA A 814 4.15 42.91 -4.26
C ALA A 814 2.63 43.09 -4.27
N ALA A 815 1.93 42.07 -4.77
CA ALA A 815 0.49 41.95 -4.67
C ALA A 815 0.11 40.50 -4.35
N HIS A 816 -0.99 40.30 -3.62
CA HIS A 816 -1.47 38.99 -3.24
C HIS A 816 -2.94 38.82 -3.63
N THR A 817 -3.30 37.65 -4.13
CA THR A 817 -4.69 37.27 -4.41
C THR A 817 -4.98 35.85 -3.98
N TYR A 818 -6.20 35.62 -3.48
CA TYR A 818 -6.78 34.30 -3.32
C TYR A 818 -8.14 34.23 -4.02
N ALA A 819 -8.29 33.34 -4.99
CA ALA A 819 -9.53 33.10 -5.71
C ALA A 819 -9.56 31.67 -6.24
N ASP A 820 -10.73 31.03 -6.18
CA ASP A 820 -10.99 29.70 -6.75
C ASP A 820 -9.93 28.64 -6.37
N GLY A 821 -9.56 28.58 -5.08
CA GLY A 821 -8.56 27.65 -4.56
C GLY A 821 -7.13 27.91 -5.02
N THR A 822 -6.84 29.12 -5.51
CA THR A 822 -5.50 29.52 -5.96
C THR A 822 -5.02 30.73 -5.17
N THR A 823 -3.90 30.59 -4.46
CA THR A 823 -3.17 31.73 -3.88
C THR A 823 -2.08 32.15 -4.85
N ALA A 824 -1.97 33.44 -5.18
CA ALA A 824 -0.93 33.96 -6.05
C ALA A 824 -0.24 35.16 -5.41
N ASP A 825 1.09 35.11 -5.34
CA ASP A 825 1.95 36.18 -4.88
C ASP A 825 2.72 36.75 -6.07
N ALA A 826 2.42 38.01 -6.41
CA ALA A 826 2.95 38.69 -7.57
C ALA A 826 4.07 39.66 -7.22
N PHE A 827 5.01 39.85 -8.14
CA PHE A 827 6.05 40.86 -8.08
C PHE A 827 6.33 41.42 -9.49
N VAL A 828 6.93 42.61 -9.55
CA VAL A 828 7.30 43.27 -10.81
C VAL A 828 8.81 43.29 -10.94
N ASP A 829 9.30 42.78 -12.07
CA ASP A 829 10.68 42.87 -12.48
C ASP A 829 10.82 43.82 -13.69
N GLY A 830 11.85 44.66 -13.69
CA GLY A 830 12.02 45.72 -14.70
C GLY A 830 11.06 46.92 -14.53
N GLU A 831 11.09 47.83 -15.51
CA GLU A 831 10.28 49.05 -15.51
C GLU A 831 9.76 49.38 -16.93
N GLY A 832 8.64 50.11 -17.00
CA GLY A 832 8.07 50.60 -18.26
C GLY A 832 7.76 49.49 -19.26
N ALA A 833 8.26 49.61 -20.48
CA ALA A 833 8.03 48.63 -21.55
C ALA A 833 8.74 47.28 -21.32
N ALA A 834 9.79 47.26 -20.48
CA ALA A 834 10.52 46.05 -20.12
C ALA A 834 9.96 45.37 -18.85
N ALA A 835 8.94 45.96 -18.23
CA ALA A 835 8.35 45.40 -17.01
C ALA A 835 7.67 44.06 -17.30
N THR A 836 7.92 43.09 -16.43
CA THR A 836 7.21 41.81 -16.38
C THR A 836 6.65 41.61 -14.98
N THR A 837 5.33 41.42 -14.89
CA THR A 837 4.67 41.07 -13.64
C THR A 837 4.65 39.56 -13.51
N TYR A 838 5.44 39.04 -12.58
CA TYR A 838 5.45 37.62 -12.25
C TYR A 838 4.41 37.31 -11.17
N ALA A 839 3.89 36.07 -11.14
CA ALA A 839 3.05 35.57 -10.07
C ALA A 839 3.40 34.11 -9.75
N LEU A 840 3.89 33.87 -8.53
CA LEU A 840 4.07 32.53 -7.97
C LEU A 840 2.74 32.08 -7.38
N ALA A 841 2.16 31.01 -7.91
CA ALA A 841 0.86 30.51 -7.51
C ALA A 841 0.94 29.10 -6.90
N ALA A 842 0.19 28.90 -5.82
CA ALA A 842 -0.18 27.59 -5.30
C ALA A 842 -1.66 27.35 -5.64
N GLU A 843 -1.91 26.25 -6.36
CA GLU A 843 -3.19 25.85 -6.92
C GLU A 843 -3.76 24.65 -6.14
N SER A 844 -5.09 24.50 -6.19
CA SER A 844 -5.83 23.46 -5.46
C SER A 844 -5.67 23.55 -3.94
N VAL A 845 -5.53 24.76 -3.40
CA VAL A 845 -5.55 25.02 -1.96
C VAL A 845 -6.98 24.77 -1.44
N PRO A 846 -7.20 23.80 -0.55
CA PRO A 846 -8.54 23.47 -0.09
C PRO A 846 -9.05 24.52 0.91
N ASP A 847 -10.33 24.89 0.82
CA ASP A 847 -10.98 25.71 1.84
C ASP A 847 -11.30 24.90 3.12
N LEU A 848 -11.80 23.68 2.91
CA LEU A 848 -12.15 22.72 3.96
C LEU A 848 -11.72 21.32 3.54
N LEU A 849 -11.35 20.51 4.52
CA LEU A 849 -11.04 19.10 4.35
C LEU A 849 -12.03 18.22 5.11
N PRO A 850 -12.33 17.02 4.60
CA PRO A 850 -13.12 16.05 5.33
C PRO A 850 -12.33 15.43 6.50
N PRO A 851 -12.99 15.04 7.60
CA PRO A 851 -12.32 14.39 8.73
C PRO A 851 -11.53 13.13 8.37
N SER A 852 -11.98 12.38 7.35
CA SER A 852 -11.29 11.21 6.80
C SER A 852 -9.88 11.50 6.22
N LEU A 853 -9.64 12.72 5.74
CA LEU A 853 -8.30 13.15 5.28
C LEU A 853 -7.49 13.82 6.40
N GLY A 854 -8.18 14.43 7.37
CA GLY A 854 -7.57 15.23 8.41
C GLY A 854 -7.27 16.68 7.98
N PRO A 855 -6.82 17.53 8.92
CA PRO A 855 -6.57 18.94 8.66
C PRO A 855 -5.19 19.19 8.04
N LEU A 856 -4.24 18.27 8.16
CA LEU A 856 -2.84 18.54 7.81
C LEU A 856 -2.63 18.59 6.29
N VAL A 857 -2.06 19.70 5.82
CA VAL A 857 -1.56 19.89 4.44
C VAL A 857 -0.16 20.47 4.45
N ALA A 858 0.56 20.28 3.36
CA ALA A 858 1.90 20.82 3.14
C ALA A 858 2.02 21.35 1.71
N LEU A 859 3.06 22.13 1.42
CA LEU A 859 3.28 22.69 0.09
C LEU A 859 3.36 21.61 -1.02
N ARG A 860 3.79 20.39 -0.66
CA ARG A 860 3.81 19.23 -1.57
C ARG A 860 2.45 18.80 -2.10
N ASP A 861 1.37 19.20 -1.42
CA ASP A 861 -0.01 18.84 -1.78
C ASP A 861 -0.60 19.80 -2.83
N PHE A 862 0.07 20.90 -3.14
CA PHE A 862 -0.42 21.94 -4.04
C PHE A 862 0.27 21.90 -5.39
N GLY A 863 -0.46 22.26 -6.45
CA GLY A 863 0.14 22.53 -7.75
C GLY A 863 0.88 23.87 -7.69
N LEU A 864 2.12 23.93 -8.16
CA LEU A 864 2.87 25.18 -8.20
C LEU A 864 3.05 25.66 -9.63
N THR A 865 2.74 26.92 -9.89
CA THR A 865 2.96 27.57 -11.19
C THR A 865 3.65 28.92 -11.01
N LEU A 866 4.44 29.31 -12.00
CA LEU A 866 4.95 30.67 -12.14
C LEU A 866 4.37 31.26 -13.42
N ARG A 867 3.71 32.41 -13.31
CA ARG A 867 3.09 33.12 -14.43
C ARG A 867 3.82 34.44 -14.67
N ALA A 868 3.82 34.91 -15.91
CA ALA A 868 4.35 36.22 -16.28
C ALA A 868 3.37 36.97 -17.18
N GLU A 869 3.16 38.24 -16.88
CA GLU A 869 2.51 39.21 -17.75
C GLU A 869 3.53 40.24 -18.23
N HIS A 870 3.77 40.28 -19.54
CA HIS A 870 4.75 41.18 -20.13
C HIS A 870 4.10 42.50 -20.56
N ALA A 871 4.66 43.63 -20.13
CA ALA A 871 4.21 44.95 -20.56
C ALA A 871 4.37 45.17 -22.07
N THR A 872 5.42 44.57 -22.66
CA THR A 872 5.59 44.42 -24.11
C THR A 872 5.52 42.93 -24.44
N PRO A 873 4.62 42.47 -25.33
CA PRO A 873 4.50 41.06 -25.67
C PRO A 873 5.84 40.46 -26.11
N ALA A 874 6.21 39.32 -25.54
CA ALA A 874 7.42 38.59 -25.89
C ALA A 874 7.22 37.83 -27.21
N PRO A 875 8.25 37.75 -28.08
CA PRO A 875 8.17 36.96 -29.30
C PRO A 875 8.33 35.46 -29.00
N THR A 876 7.52 34.64 -29.68
CA THR A 876 7.64 33.18 -29.75
C THR A 876 7.45 32.72 -31.20
N LEU A 877 7.66 31.45 -31.49
CA LEU A 877 7.31 30.85 -32.79
C LEU A 877 6.11 29.92 -32.63
N ASP A 878 5.17 29.97 -33.57
CA ASP A 878 4.13 28.95 -33.71
C ASP A 878 4.68 27.68 -34.37
N TRP A 879 3.81 26.67 -34.53
CA TRP A 879 4.18 25.38 -35.12
C TRP A 879 4.61 25.46 -36.60
N GLU A 880 4.32 26.55 -37.30
CA GLU A 880 4.80 26.81 -38.68
C GLU A 880 6.15 27.55 -38.69
N GLY A 881 6.70 27.89 -37.51
CA GLY A 881 7.88 28.73 -37.38
C GLY A 881 7.59 30.22 -37.61
N THR A 882 6.33 30.65 -37.45
CA THR A 882 5.94 32.06 -37.62
C THR A 882 6.02 32.80 -36.28
N PRO A 883 6.66 33.99 -36.23
CA PRO A 883 6.68 34.80 -35.02
C PRO A 883 5.29 35.25 -34.56
N VAL A 884 4.95 34.97 -33.30
CA VAL A 884 3.71 35.42 -32.66
C VAL A 884 4.00 36.12 -31.33
N PRO A 885 3.26 37.20 -30.99
CA PRO A 885 3.45 37.92 -29.73
C PRO A 885 2.67 37.27 -28.58
N VAL A 886 3.29 37.14 -27.41
CA VAL A 886 2.69 36.58 -26.20
C VAL A 886 2.80 37.56 -25.04
N SER A 887 1.66 37.95 -24.49
CA SER A 887 1.59 38.83 -23.31
C SER A 887 1.53 38.09 -21.98
N LEU A 888 1.08 36.83 -22.01
CA LEU A 888 0.84 36.03 -20.81
C LEU A 888 1.44 34.64 -21.00
N GLU A 889 2.26 34.23 -20.04
CA GLU A 889 2.94 32.95 -20.05
C GLU A 889 2.80 32.28 -18.69
N ALA A 890 2.86 30.95 -18.67
CA ALA A 890 2.81 30.16 -17.45
C ALA A 890 3.70 28.92 -17.57
N VAL A 891 4.40 28.60 -16.50
CA VAL A 891 5.15 27.36 -16.35
C VAL A 891 4.72 26.63 -15.09
N ARG A 892 4.79 25.31 -15.12
CA ARG A 892 4.61 24.48 -13.93
C ARG A 892 5.94 24.37 -13.20
N LEU A 893 5.90 24.35 -11.87
CA LEU A 893 7.05 24.03 -11.04
C LEU A 893 6.93 22.60 -10.53
N GLY A 894 8.03 21.87 -10.58
CA GLY A 894 8.14 20.48 -10.11
C GLY A 894 9.46 20.26 -9.40
N ASP A 895 9.79 19.00 -9.11
CA ASP A 895 11.06 18.67 -8.48
C ASP A 895 12.23 19.11 -9.38
N CYS A 896 13.29 19.63 -8.74
CA CYS A 896 14.46 20.07 -9.46
C CYS A 896 15.22 18.90 -10.10
N PRO A 897 15.84 19.12 -11.28
CA PRO A 897 16.78 18.16 -11.86
C PRO A 897 17.87 17.75 -10.86
N ALA A 898 18.22 16.47 -10.83
CA ALA A 898 19.22 15.96 -9.89
C ALA A 898 20.60 16.59 -10.12
N GLU A 899 21.23 17.15 -9.07
CA GLU A 899 22.59 17.72 -9.16
C GLU A 899 23.71 16.67 -9.03
N GLY A 900 23.40 15.49 -8.47
CA GLY A 900 24.30 14.33 -8.33
C GLY A 900 24.15 13.30 -9.45
N ASP A 901 24.62 12.07 -9.26
CA ASP A 901 24.45 11.00 -10.26
C ASP A 901 22.98 10.83 -10.67
N PRO A 902 22.69 10.44 -11.93
CA PRO A 902 21.33 10.16 -12.36
C PRO A 902 20.72 9.08 -11.48
N VAL A 903 19.39 9.11 -11.30
CA VAL A 903 18.70 8.12 -10.48
C VAL A 903 18.73 6.78 -11.21
N GLU A 904 18.85 5.68 -10.47
CA GLU A 904 18.79 4.33 -11.04
C GLU A 904 17.57 4.18 -11.97
N GLY A 905 17.77 3.58 -13.16
CA GLY A 905 16.74 3.45 -14.20
C GLY A 905 16.57 4.67 -15.13
N SER A 906 17.26 5.78 -14.86
CA SER A 906 17.26 6.96 -15.75
C SER A 906 17.97 6.63 -17.07
N THR A 907 17.43 7.09 -18.20
CA THR A 907 17.95 6.75 -19.54
C THR A 907 18.70 7.92 -20.16
N LEU A 908 19.97 7.72 -20.52
CA LEU A 908 20.77 8.72 -21.24
C LEU A 908 20.22 8.92 -22.65
N GLN A 909 19.96 10.17 -22.99
CA GLN A 909 19.59 10.65 -24.31
C GLN A 909 20.77 11.41 -24.90
N GLU A 910 21.13 11.07 -26.13
CA GLU A 910 22.11 11.80 -26.91
C GLU A 910 21.47 12.24 -28.23
N ARG A 911 21.68 13.50 -28.59
CA ARG A 911 21.22 14.08 -29.85
C ARG A 911 22.39 14.76 -30.55
N SER A 912 22.47 14.58 -31.86
CA SER A 912 23.36 15.35 -32.73
C SER A 912 22.49 16.04 -33.78
N LEU A 913 22.33 17.35 -33.61
CA LEU A 913 21.37 18.19 -34.33
C LEU A 913 22.15 19.13 -35.25
N SER A 914 21.76 19.19 -36.52
CA SER A 914 22.36 20.08 -37.52
C SER A 914 21.30 20.49 -38.53
N PRO A 915 21.32 21.75 -39.02
CA PRO A 915 20.38 22.21 -40.02
C PRO A 915 20.69 21.54 -41.36
N LYS A 916 19.76 21.64 -42.31
CA LYS A 916 19.88 20.97 -43.61
C LYS A 916 21.09 21.44 -44.42
N SER A 917 21.50 22.72 -44.35
CA SER A 917 22.69 23.18 -45.07
C SER A 917 24.01 22.80 -44.39
N GLY A 918 23.96 22.40 -43.11
CA GLY A 918 25.12 22.15 -42.27
C GLY A 918 25.70 23.42 -41.64
N GLY A 919 26.95 23.37 -41.19
CA GLY A 919 27.67 24.54 -40.65
C GLY A 919 27.55 24.74 -39.14
N VAL A 920 26.37 24.52 -38.54
CA VAL A 920 26.19 24.50 -37.08
C VAL A 920 25.90 23.09 -36.61
N VAL A 921 26.61 22.62 -35.59
CA VAL A 921 26.39 21.31 -34.98
C VAL A 921 26.13 21.49 -33.50
N VAL A 922 25.00 20.95 -33.02
CA VAL A 922 24.64 20.94 -31.60
C VAL A 922 24.58 19.49 -31.14
N GLN A 923 25.48 19.13 -30.23
CA GLN A 923 25.50 17.84 -29.58
C GLN A 923 25.02 18.03 -28.14
N THR A 924 23.92 17.39 -27.77
CA THR A 924 23.35 17.52 -26.43
C THR A 924 23.12 16.15 -25.81
N SER A 925 23.50 16.04 -24.54
CA SER A 925 23.34 14.84 -23.74
C SER A 925 22.60 15.18 -22.44
N PHE A 926 21.56 14.42 -22.13
CA PHE A 926 20.69 14.61 -20.97
C PHE A 926 20.02 13.30 -20.57
N TYR A 927 19.40 13.23 -19.40
CA TYR A 927 18.70 12.06 -18.92
C TYR A 927 17.19 12.28 -18.97
N TRP A 928 16.47 11.24 -19.38
CA TRP A 928 15.07 11.02 -19.04
C TRP A 928 14.97 10.28 -17.70
N PRO A 929 13.90 10.50 -16.91
CA PRO A 929 13.72 9.81 -15.65
C PRO A 929 13.38 8.33 -15.89
N PRO A 930 13.38 7.50 -14.83
CA PRO A 930 12.93 6.12 -14.93
C PRO A 930 11.51 6.05 -15.49
N TYR A 931 11.22 4.97 -16.23
CA TYR A 931 9.87 4.73 -16.73
C TYR A 931 8.87 4.63 -15.56
N PRO A 932 7.69 5.25 -15.66
CA PRO A 932 6.67 5.14 -14.63
C PRO A 932 6.23 3.68 -14.45
N SER A 933 6.04 3.28 -13.20
CA SER A 933 5.40 2.01 -12.84
C SER A 933 3.87 2.12 -12.91
N GLY A 934 3.19 1.05 -13.33
CA GLY A 934 1.73 0.99 -13.43
C GLY A 934 1.13 1.27 -14.82
N PRO A 935 -0.21 1.26 -14.95
CA PRO A 935 -0.89 1.40 -16.23
C PRO A 935 -0.69 2.81 -16.83
N THR A 936 0.11 2.89 -17.88
CA THR A 936 0.46 4.14 -18.55
C THR A 936 -0.10 4.15 -19.98
N ALA A 937 -1.13 4.96 -20.22
CA ALA A 937 -1.67 5.19 -21.56
C ALA A 937 -0.82 6.24 -22.29
N GLY A 938 0.39 5.83 -22.68
CA GLY A 938 1.35 6.68 -23.35
C GLY A 938 2.06 7.64 -22.39
N TYR A 939 3.39 7.61 -22.41
CA TYR A 939 4.27 8.34 -21.50
C TYR A 939 5.04 9.41 -22.26
N THR A 940 5.15 10.62 -21.69
CA THR A 940 6.01 11.70 -22.18
C THR A 940 7.09 11.95 -21.14
N ALA A 941 8.35 11.65 -21.47
CA ALA A 941 9.47 11.79 -20.57
C ALA A 941 9.89 13.26 -20.43
N PRO A 942 9.81 13.88 -19.22
CA PRO A 942 10.37 15.19 -18.99
C PRO A 942 11.90 15.14 -18.88
N LEU A 943 12.55 16.30 -18.78
CA LEU A 943 13.97 16.38 -18.42
C LEU A 943 14.17 15.86 -16.97
N HIS A 944 15.08 14.91 -16.79
CA HIS A 944 15.58 14.51 -15.46
C HIS A 944 16.86 15.24 -15.07
N LYS A 945 17.84 15.30 -15.98
CA LYS A 945 19.16 15.91 -15.71
C LYS A 945 19.88 16.31 -17.01
N TRP A 946 20.55 17.46 -17.03
CA TRP A 946 21.49 17.82 -18.10
C TRP A 946 22.88 17.19 -17.87
N VAL A 947 23.57 16.81 -18.95
CA VAL A 947 24.98 16.39 -18.90
C VAL A 947 25.88 17.47 -19.48
N GLU A 948 25.73 17.73 -20.77
CA GLU A 948 26.50 18.72 -21.53
C GLU A 948 25.78 19.02 -22.85
N THR A 949 25.81 20.28 -23.28
CA THR A 949 25.53 20.65 -24.66
C THR A 949 26.75 21.33 -25.27
N ARG A 950 27.21 20.84 -26.42
CA ARG A 950 28.30 21.39 -27.20
C ARG A 950 27.77 21.97 -28.51
N ILE A 951 28.08 23.24 -28.77
CA ILE A 951 27.67 23.96 -29.98
C ILE A 951 28.92 24.35 -30.77
N GLU A 952 28.98 23.93 -32.02
CA GLU A 952 30.08 24.22 -32.95
C GLU A 952 29.58 24.98 -34.18
N GLY A 953 30.46 25.79 -34.78
CA GLY A 953 30.18 26.52 -36.02
C GLY A 953 29.66 27.96 -35.86
N LEU A 954 29.21 28.33 -34.66
CA LEU A 954 28.77 29.71 -34.37
C LEU A 954 29.90 30.62 -33.87
N THR A 955 30.98 30.08 -33.35
CA THR A 955 32.11 30.83 -32.77
C THR A 955 33.44 30.19 -33.16
N SER A 956 34.55 30.87 -32.87
CA SER A 956 35.92 30.44 -33.19
C SER A 956 36.35 29.18 -32.46
N SER A 957 35.74 28.88 -31.30
CA SER A 957 35.85 27.60 -30.59
C SER A 957 34.47 27.12 -30.10
N PRO A 958 34.29 25.81 -29.84
CA PRO A 958 33.01 25.28 -29.36
C PRO A 958 32.51 25.94 -28.07
N ILE A 959 31.21 26.22 -28.01
CA ILE A 959 30.53 26.63 -26.77
C ILE A 959 30.10 25.37 -26.04
N VAL A 960 30.34 25.31 -24.73
CA VAL A 960 29.97 24.17 -23.88
C VAL A 960 29.05 24.68 -22.77
N LEU A 961 27.86 24.08 -22.66
CA LEU A 961 26.84 24.43 -21.67
C LEU A 961 26.63 23.27 -20.70
N ARG A 962 26.62 23.57 -19.40
CA ARG A 962 26.29 22.65 -18.31
C ARG A 962 25.28 23.25 -17.34
N GLY A 963 25.13 24.56 -17.32
CA GLY A 963 24.23 25.29 -16.45
C GLY A 963 22.76 24.99 -16.73
N TYR A 964 21.96 24.93 -15.65
CA TYR A 964 20.52 24.71 -15.71
C TYR A 964 19.79 25.82 -16.49
N HIS A 965 20.13 27.09 -16.23
CA HIS A 965 19.48 28.23 -16.89
C HIS A 965 19.83 28.37 -18.37
N ALA A 966 21.00 27.88 -18.79
CA ALA A 966 21.49 28.01 -20.16
C ALA A 966 20.86 27.03 -21.17
N GLN A 967 20.15 26.01 -20.70
CA GLN A 967 19.68 24.90 -21.54
C GLN A 967 18.24 24.55 -21.19
N THR A 968 17.30 24.67 -22.12
CA THR A 968 15.89 24.32 -21.93
C THR A 968 15.46 23.17 -22.84
N TYR A 969 14.73 22.21 -22.29
CA TYR A 969 14.12 21.08 -22.98
C TYR A 969 12.61 21.12 -22.85
N ARG A 970 11.90 20.83 -23.93
CA ARG A 970 10.47 20.58 -23.91
C ARG A 970 10.11 19.46 -24.89
N PRO A 971 9.60 18.32 -24.40
CA PRO A 971 9.08 17.27 -25.28
C PRO A 971 7.66 17.60 -25.74
N ALA A 972 7.32 17.21 -26.97
CA ALA A 972 5.94 17.02 -27.38
C ALA A 972 5.38 15.69 -26.85
N HIS A 973 4.09 15.45 -27.06
CA HIS A 973 3.43 14.22 -26.64
C HIS A 973 4.19 12.97 -27.11
N HIS A 974 4.50 12.06 -26.17
CA HIS A 974 5.33 10.86 -26.39
C HIS A 974 6.76 11.09 -26.87
N ASN A 975 7.29 12.31 -26.68
CA ASN A 975 8.63 12.70 -27.13
C ASN A 975 8.82 12.52 -28.66
N PHE A 976 7.74 12.53 -29.45
CA PHE A 976 7.81 12.38 -30.91
C PHE A 976 8.55 13.54 -31.58
N SER A 977 8.38 14.73 -31.03
CA SER A 977 9.22 15.89 -31.31
C SER A 977 9.71 16.49 -30.00
N GLU A 978 10.80 17.23 -30.11
CA GLU A 978 11.55 17.82 -29.01
C GLU A 978 11.98 19.23 -29.41
N ASP A 979 11.76 20.16 -28.49
CA ASP A 979 12.16 21.55 -28.59
C ASP A 979 13.31 21.84 -27.60
N PHE A 980 14.32 22.57 -28.07
CA PHE A 980 15.48 22.97 -27.27
C PHE A 980 15.75 24.47 -27.39
N ILE A 981 16.09 25.12 -26.27
CA ILE A 981 16.70 26.46 -26.29
C ILE A 981 18.05 26.43 -25.58
N PHE A 982 19.06 26.99 -26.22
CA PHE A 982 20.41 27.14 -25.68
C PHE A 982 20.82 28.61 -25.66
N GLU A 983 21.03 29.18 -24.48
CA GLU A 983 21.38 30.59 -24.27
C GLU A 983 22.76 30.71 -23.58
N PRO A 984 23.87 30.80 -24.35
CA PRO A 984 25.23 30.77 -23.81
C PRO A 984 25.56 31.82 -22.76
N ARG A 985 24.90 32.99 -22.80
CA ARG A 985 25.11 34.06 -21.80
C ARG A 985 24.65 33.68 -20.39
N LEU A 986 23.79 32.67 -20.25
CA LEU A 986 23.34 32.15 -18.96
C LEU A 986 24.27 31.05 -18.41
N GLU A 987 25.31 30.67 -19.15
CA GLU A 987 26.26 29.63 -18.72
C GLU A 987 27.27 30.16 -17.70
N PRO A 988 27.35 29.56 -16.50
CA PRO A 988 28.36 29.95 -15.52
C PRO A 988 29.79 29.76 -16.05
N GLY A 989 30.56 30.85 -16.10
CA GLY A 989 31.98 30.80 -16.46
C GLY A 989 32.27 30.62 -17.96
N VAL A 990 31.29 30.88 -18.83
CA VAL A 990 31.52 30.95 -20.29
C VAL A 990 32.59 31.98 -20.63
N ASP A 991 33.43 31.68 -21.63
CA ASP A 991 34.48 32.58 -22.09
C ASP A 991 33.86 33.89 -22.64
N PRO A 992 34.19 35.07 -22.06
CA PRO A 992 33.69 36.35 -22.56
C PRO A 992 34.02 36.62 -24.03
N ALA A 993 35.10 36.03 -24.57
CA ALA A 993 35.43 36.14 -25.99
C ALA A 993 34.36 35.49 -26.89
N LEU A 994 33.80 34.35 -26.47
CA LEU A 994 32.74 33.67 -27.22
C LEU A 994 31.42 34.45 -27.15
N LEU A 995 31.12 35.07 -26.00
CA LEU A 995 29.95 35.96 -25.89
C LEU A 995 30.08 37.17 -26.82
N ALA A 996 31.26 37.79 -26.89
CA ALA A 996 31.51 38.91 -27.79
C ALA A 996 31.36 38.52 -29.28
N GLU A 997 31.78 37.31 -29.66
CA GLU A 997 31.57 36.80 -31.03
C GLU A 997 30.09 36.55 -31.34
N LEU A 998 29.30 36.08 -30.37
CA LEU A 998 27.85 35.93 -30.53
C LEU A 998 27.14 37.28 -30.62
N GLU A 999 27.57 38.26 -29.81
CA GLU A 999 27.08 39.64 -29.87
C GLU A 999 27.39 40.31 -31.22
N GLU A 1000 28.60 40.10 -31.79
CA GLU A 1000 28.93 40.60 -33.14
C GLU A 1000 28.04 40.01 -34.24
N LYS A 1001 27.47 38.82 -33.99
CA LYS A 1001 26.56 38.12 -34.90
C LYS A 1001 25.09 38.36 -34.59
N ASP A 1002 24.78 39.24 -33.64
CA ASP A 1002 23.43 39.48 -33.13
C ASP A 1002 22.73 38.19 -32.67
N ILE A 1003 23.46 37.28 -32.01
CA ILE A 1003 22.92 36.01 -31.50
C ILE A 1003 22.73 36.09 -29.99
N ARG A 1004 21.47 35.95 -29.54
CA ARG A 1004 21.12 35.81 -28.13
C ARG A 1004 21.06 34.36 -27.68
N PHE A 1005 20.22 33.56 -28.34
CA PHE A 1005 20.09 32.13 -28.09
C PHE A 1005 19.83 31.37 -29.39
N ILE A 1006 19.92 30.05 -29.30
CA ILE A 1006 19.57 29.12 -30.38
C ILE A 1006 18.29 28.38 -29.97
N TYR A 1007 17.31 28.34 -30.86
CA TYR A 1007 16.13 27.49 -30.74
C TYR A 1007 16.22 26.36 -31.77
N ILE A 1008 15.89 25.14 -31.35
CA ILE A 1008 15.87 23.95 -32.20
C ILE A 1008 14.54 23.24 -32.00
N SER A 1009 13.87 22.89 -33.09
CA SER A 1009 12.70 22.02 -33.11
C SER A 1009 12.99 20.78 -33.95
N THR A 1010 12.70 19.61 -33.41
CA THR A 1010 12.85 18.33 -34.11
C THR A 1010 11.50 17.85 -34.65
N SER A 1011 11.52 17.03 -35.70
CA SER A 1011 10.31 16.50 -36.35
C SER A 1011 10.05 15.06 -35.89
N ASP A 1012 8.78 14.68 -35.80
CA ASP A 1012 8.34 13.30 -35.60
C ASP A 1012 8.48 12.45 -36.88
N ILE A 1013 8.79 13.08 -38.01
CA ILE A 1013 9.00 12.43 -39.30
C ILE A 1013 10.45 11.92 -39.40
N PRO A 1014 10.67 10.59 -39.53
CA PRO A 1014 12.01 10.03 -39.61
C PRO A 1014 12.81 10.59 -40.79
N GLY A 1015 13.99 11.15 -40.50
CA GLY A 1015 14.92 11.67 -41.51
C GLY A 1015 14.69 13.13 -41.91
N GLU A 1016 13.70 13.81 -41.35
CA GLU A 1016 13.64 15.27 -41.45
C GLU A 1016 14.71 15.91 -40.56
N PRO A 1017 15.54 16.83 -41.09
CA PRO A 1017 16.52 17.52 -40.28
C PRO A 1017 15.82 18.48 -39.30
N PRO A 1018 16.42 18.74 -38.12
CA PRO A 1018 15.88 19.70 -37.18
C PRO A 1018 15.82 21.10 -37.80
N GLN A 1019 14.77 21.83 -37.46
CA GLN A 1019 14.68 23.25 -37.78
C GLN A 1019 15.40 24.04 -36.68
N MET A 1020 16.21 25.02 -37.08
CA MET A 1020 17.06 25.77 -36.16
C MET A 1020 16.95 27.26 -36.43
N TRP A 1021 16.92 28.05 -35.36
CA TRP A 1021 16.87 29.51 -35.41
C TRP A 1021 17.85 30.11 -34.40
N THR A 1022 18.44 31.25 -34.73
CA THR A 1022 18.98 32.18 -33.73
C THR A 1022 17.96 33.27 -33.46
N MET A 1023 17.82 33.68 -32.21
CA MET A 1023 17.09 34.91 -31.87
C MET A 1023 18.08 36.02 -31.58
N ASP A 1024 17.83 37.23 -32.07
CA ASP A 1024 18.64 38.42 -31.76
C ASP A 1024 18.19 39.11 -30.46
N PRO A 1025 18.97 40.08 -29.94
CA PRO A 1025 18.59 40.84 -28.75
C PRO A 1025 17.26 41.61 -28.87
N GLU A 1026 16.87 42.00 -30.09
CA GLU A 1026 15.61 42.67 -30.43
C GLU A 1026 14.41 41.71 -30.48
N GLY A 1027 14.65 40.39 -30.42
CA GLY A 1027 13.62 39.36 -30.39
C GLY A 1027 13.16 38.88 -31.77
N VAL A 1028 13.97 39.10 -32.81
CA VAL A 1028 13.72 38.60 -34.17
C VAL A 1028 14.37 37.23 -34.33
N PHE A 1029 13.61 36.28 -34.88
CA PHE A 1029 14.10 34.94 -35.21
C PHE A 1029 14.71 34.91 -36.62
N HIS A 1030 15.92 34.37 -36.72
CA HIS A 1030 16.65 34.16 -37.97
C HIS A 1030 16.86 32.66 -38.16
N PRO A 1031 16.30 32.04 -39.22
CA PRO A 1031 16.53 30.63 -39.49
C PRO A 1031 18.01 30.38 -39.80
N ILE A 1032 18.58 29.33 -39.22
CA ILE A 1032 19.89 28.81 -39.58
C ILE A 1032 19.64 27.85 -40.74
N GLU A 1033 19.82 28.33 -41.98
CA GLU A 1033 19.69 27.48 -43.17
C GLU A 1033 20.76 26.40 -43.19
#